data_AF-B8GLZ3-F1
#
_entry.id   AF-B8GLZ3-F1
#
_cell.length_a   1.000
_cell.length_b   1.000
_cell.length_c   1.000
_cell.angle_alpha   90.00
_cell.angle_beta   90.00
_cell.angle_gamma   90.00
#
_symmetry.space_group_name_H-M   'P 1'
#
loop_
_entity.id
_entity.type
_entity.pdbx_description
1 polymer ?
#
loop_
_entity_poly.entity_id
_entity_poly.type
_entity_poly.pdbx_seq_one_letter_code
_entity_poly.pdbx_strand_id
1 'polypeptide(L)'
;MEQLLAVGTLRVRVDNGDLINAFERGELDEEAINRLRSIWQEMRLTREWGVGDAIEESVRAYETLVQARYAEYWLLRELSDGSGVFDLDEAGQDLLRHAALRDLLPALMPDNDTDLDEAHLNTLAGGLDAAQINAYAASRYGELESEFRDIFGVDDLTQVSGFDSFRDDFSYTAPEAVREAIAEGAEWTEEELLRGIDAGALIEVTDTQFERLAPNLIGERIEISTPNGRVGAADDPLTILFPGDTGAPFEFTPEQIAALVSAQPGDIRVLGDAVFNEFGELVSGTVEGLVIERARPVGVVHGVDGSITAEASGDAGGDIFLGATEAIMILERIAGGGNVRLQTRAGLFSAQPGVTVIEGAGGGLLLEGGTGPIGTVDAPIQMSLSAAPYVTARATGDIHLHEIDGSLTVERMFSQDGSVNLQAAGDILSFYNDALVDIRAGGATLIAGGRIGGQGDEALDLDLGEDGTVAASAGDEIHLAAPEGDLRLAGVHAGGDVSLIARDGIYSAYGDVAVPVLDLSGPRDGWATLIAGTGIGLESAPIVLDIGGVDAYTAAGGIHLYALDDLAAGEIHAPAGPVDVSVDGDFTFGSLIAGDWIRLRSFGDLIGDSLLAVNGIEAAAGFDRFGEAVRPAWIRFGELEGLWARLRATAAIELGLASVYEHLHLQADYLDAGVAHLMTEGPMLEMRLEGANQEAAEYARLVVDAPLGLHFPVYAAMDSELRTTASEVRLDQAYVSGMLELFTPGAYVYMNNRSPAPVRSSVQLYETDHRFFLEQSAVETYTSAYVVWYAPGFQVRVPNYLPGRQNTGLDYEGASVVRDTERFASHGHGNGVLLPAMRSGVPGDAEDEDLVESLEGLPLKLDSSHGGGVARAGN
;
A
#
# COMPACT_ATOMS: atom_id res chain seq x y z
N MET A 1 -50.69 -8.06 29.72
CA MET A 1 -51.82 -7.13 29.53
C MET A 1 -52.21 -7.17 28.05
N GLU A 2 -53.50 -7.14 27.74
CA GLU A 2 -54.01 -7.19 26.35
C GLU A 2 -53.86 -5.81 25.70
N GLN A 3 -54.79 -4.87 25.95
CA GLN A 3 -54.71 -3.52 25.40
C GLN A 3 -55.24 -2.44 26.36
N LEU A 4 -54.61 -1.26 26.33
CA LEU A 4 -55.05 0.00 26.95
C LEU A 4 -55.04 1.13 25.90
N LEU A 5 -56.10 1.92 25.90
CA LEU A 5 -56.30 3.05 24.98
C LEU A 5 -56.63 4.34 25.74
N ALA A 6 -55.94 5.44 25.42
CA ALA A 6 -56.23 6.78 25.88
C ALA A 6 -56.31 7.79 24.71
N VAL A 7 -57.01 8.91 24.90
CA VAL A 7 -57.12 10.03 23.93
C VAL A 7 -56.18 11.19 24.35
N GLY A 8 -55.05 10.84 24.96
CA GLY A 8 -54.13 11.75 25.65
C GLY A 8 -53.03 10.93 26.32
N THR A 9 -52.37 11.47 27.34
CA THR A 9 -51.33 10.73 28.09
C THR A 9 -51.88 9.44 28.73
N LEU A 10 -51.34 8.30 28.31
CA LEU A 10 -51.54 6.99 28.92
C LEU A 10 -50.43 6.74 29.95
N ARG A 11 -50.78 6.63 31.22
CA ARG A 11 -49.84 6.35 32.33
C ARG A 11 -50.03 4.93 32.84
N VAL A 12 -48.97 4.13 32.82
CA VAL A 12 -48.95 2.77 33.35
C VAL A 12 -47.84 2.65 34.39
N ARG A 13 -48.21 2.25 35.61
CA ARG A 13 -47.25 2.05 36.70
C ARG A 13 -47.48 0.71 37.37
N VAL A 14 -46.40 -0.04 37.56
CA VAL A 14 -46.39 -1.34 38.24
C VAL A 14 -45.39 -1.26 39.39
N ASP A 15 -45.88 -0.99 40.61
CA ASP A 15 -44.99 -0.76 41.76
C ASP A 15 -44.15 -1.99 42.15
N ASN A 16 -44.57 -3.21 41.79
CA ASN A 16 -43.83 -4.46 41.99
C ASN A 16 -44.16 -5.46 40.86
N GLY A 17 -43.15 -6.02 40.19
CA GLY A 17 -43.31 -6.99 39.09
C GLY A 17 -43.36 -6.37 37.69
N ASP A 18 -43.43 -7.24 36.68
CA ASP A 18 -43.16 -6.91 35.28
C ASP A 18 -44.42 -6.49 34.49
N LEU A 19 -44.27 -5.58 33.52
CA LEU A 19 -45.30 -5.22 32.55
C LEU A 19 -45.23 -6.13 31.31
N ILE A 20 -45.79 -7.33 31.43
CA ILE A 20 -45.73 -8.36 30.38
C ILE A 20 -46.87 -8.19 29.36
N ASN A 21 -46.59 -8.37 28.06
CA ASN A 21 -47.58 -8.49 26.98
C ASN A 21 -48.37 -9.82 27.12
N ALA A 22 -49.71 -9.77 27.09
CA ALA A 22 -50.57 -10.96 27.24
C ALA A 22 -51.30 -11.40 25.96
N PHE A 23 -50.93 -10.86 24.79
CA PHE A 23 -51.23 -11.58 23.56
C PHE A 23 -50.38 -12.87 23.51
N GLU A 24 -50.96 -13.94 22.96
CA GLU A 24 -50.20 -15.07 22.47
C GLU A 24 -49.42 -14.64 21.21
N ARG A 25 -48.40 -15.42 20.82
CA ARG A 25 -47.47 -15.08 19.71
C ARG A 25 -48.22 -14.80 18.41
N GLY A 26 -47.67 -13.89 17.60
CA GLY A 26 -48.33 -13.38 16.41
C GLY A 26 -48.45 -14.42 15.30
N GLU A 27 -49.35 -14.17 14.33
CA GLU A 27 -49.24 -14.84 13.04
C GLU A 27 -47.94 -14.37 12.36
N LEU A 28 -47.20 -15.30 11.74
CA LEU A 28 -45.97 -15.01 11.00
C LEU A 28 -46.26 -14.08 9.82
N ASP A 29 -45.41 -13.08 9.61
CA ASP A 29 -45.68 -12.07 8.59
C ASP A 29 -45.26 -12.53 7.19
N GLU A 30 -46.24 -12.66 6.28
CA GLU A 30 -46.00 -13.02 4.87
C GLU A 30 -45.04 -12.02 4.18
N GLU A 31 -45.02 -10.76 4.60
CA GLU A 31 -44.12 -9.73 4.05
C GLU A 31 -42.67 -9.90 4.51
N ALA A 32 -42.42 -10.48 5.70
CA ALA A 32 -41.08 -10.84 6.16
C ALA A 32 -40.56 -12.12 5.46
N ILE A 33 -41.43 -13.13 5.29
CA ILE A 33 -41.10 -14.36 4.53
C ILE A 33 -40.75 -14.04 3.07
N ASN A 34 -41.40 -13.06 2.45
CA ASN A 34 -41.08 -12.63 1.09
C ASN A 34 -39.75 -11.85 1.00
N ARG A 35 -39.28 -11.20 2.07
CA ARG A 35 -37.96 -10.54 2.10
C ARG A 35 -36.81 -11.55 2.17
N LEU A 36 -36.92 -12.58 3.02
CA LEU A 36 -35.95 -13.70 3.07
C LEU A 36 -35.76 -14.37 1.69
N ARG A 37 -36.85 -14.58 0.95
CA ARG A 37 -36.81 -15.10 -0.43
C ARG A 37 -36.01 -14.22 -1.41
N SER A 38 -36.02 -12.90 -1.25
CA SER A 38 -35.21 -11.98 -2.07
C SER A 38 -33.72 -12.12 -1.75
N ILE A 39 -33.39 -12.15 -0.46
CA ILE A 39 -32.00 -12.27 0.03
C ILE A 39 -31.39 -13.61 -0.41
N TRP A 40 -32.11 -14.72 -0.28
CA TRP A 40 -31.66 -16.02 -0.80
C TRP A 40 -31.56 -16.09 -2.33
N GLN A 41 -32.38 -15.31 -3.05
CA GLN A 41 -32.32 -15.19 -4.50
C GLN A 41 -31.10 -14.39 -4.95
N GLU A 42 -30.72 -13.33 -4.23
CA GLU A 42 -29.51 -12.54 -4.47
C GLU A 42 -28.24 -13.35 -4.21
N MET A 43 -28.20 -14.12 -3.12
CA MET A 43 -27.15 -15.11 -2.82
C MET A 43 -27.18 -16.37 -3.71
N ARG A 44 -28.12 -16.45 -4.67
CA ARG A 44 -28.28 -17.56 -5.64
C ARG A 44 -28.38 -18.96 -5.02
N LEU A 45 -28.85 -19.14 -3.79
CA LEU A 45 -28.71 -20.40 -3.03
C LEU A 45 -29.51 -21.62 -3.55
N THR A 46 -30.39 -21.43 -4.55
CA THR A 46 -31.21 -22.50 -5.12
C THR A 46 -30.99 -22.69 -6.61
N ARG A 47 -31.37 -23.86 -7.12
CA ARG A 47 -31.39 -24.19 -8.56
C ARG A 47 -32.35 -23.32 -9.39
N GLU A 48 -33.31 -22.62 -8.77
CA GLU A 48 -34.15 -21.63 -9.46
C GLU A 48 -33.55 -20.20 -9.45
N TRP A 49 -32.56 -19.94 -8.58
CA TRP A 49 -31.92 -18.62 -8.42
C TRP A 49 -30.47 -18.54 -8.91
N GLY A 50 -29.94 -19.62 -9.50
CA GLY A 50 -28.65 -19.61 -10.19
C GLY A 50 -27.50 -20.28 -9.44
N VAL A 51 -27.77 -21.14 -8.45
CA VAL A 51 -26.69 -21.88 -7.74
C VAL A 51 -25.82 -22.68 -8.69
N GLY A 52 -26.40 -23.20 -9.78
CA GLY A 52 -25.67 -23.90 -10.83
C GLY A 52 -24.64 -23.01 -11.52
N ASP A 53 -24.95 -21.74 -11.79
CA ASP A 53 -24.00 -20.82 -12.42
C ASP A 53 -22.83 -20.50 -11.46
N ALA A 54 -23.11 -20.35 -10.16
CA ALA A 54 -22.09 -20.14 -9.12
C ALA A 54 -21.18 -21.38 -8.92
N ILE A 55 -21.76 -22.58 -8.88
CA ILE A 55 -20.99 -23.84 -8.83
C ILE A 55 -20.11 -23.98 -10.09
N GLU A 56 -20.64 -23.67 -11.28
CA GLU A 56 -19.86 -23.69 -12.53
C GLU A 56 -18.80 -22.58 -12.59
N GLU A 57 -18.90 -21.52 -11.78
CA GLU A 57 -17.87 -20.49 -11.60
C GLU A 57 -16.74 -21.00 -10.68
N SER A 58 -17.07 -21.59 -9.52
CA SER A 58 -16.10 -22.24 -8.62
C SER A 58 -15.39 -23.43 -9.27
N VAL A 59 -16.09 -24.26 -10.05
CA VAL A 59 -15.49 -25.34 -10.84
C VAL A 59 -14.51 -24.78 -11.87
N ARG A 60 -14.84 -23.68 -12.57
CA ARG A 60 -13.91 -23.04 -13.51
C ARG A 60 -12.67 -22.48 -12.82
N ALA A 61 -12.79 -21.93 -11.62
CA ALA A 61 -11.64 -21.47 -10.83
C ALA A 61 -10.70 -22.64 -10.48
N TYR A 62 -11.26 -23.77 -10.01
CA TYR A 62 -10.51 -25.00 -9.74
C TYR A 62 -9.86 -25.57 -11.02
N GLU A 63 -10.60 -25.64 -12.14
CA GLU A 63 -10.06 -26.12 -13.41
C GLU A 63 -8.89 -25.26 -13.91
N THR A 64 -8.97 -23.95 -13.72
CA THR A 64 -7.88 -23.00 -14.07
C THR A 64 -6.65 -23.20 -13.19
N LEU A 65 -6.83 -23.46 -11.89
CA LEU A 65 -5.73 -23.76 -10.96
C LEU A 65 -4.98 -25.05 -11.36
N VAL A 66 -5.73 -26.11 -11.69
CA VAL A 66 -5.13 -27.40 -12.13
C VAL A 66 -4.39 -27.25 -13.46
N GLN A 67 -4.88 -26.39 -14.38
CA GLN A 67 -4.19 -26.05 -15.63
C GLN A 67 -2.88 -25.28 -15.39
N ALA A 68 -2.83 -24.36 -14.43
CA ALA A 68 -1.60 -23.67 -14.05
C ALA A 68 -0.54 -24.64 -13.49
N ARG A 69 -0.95 -25.55 -12.59
CA ARG A 69 -0.07 -26.58 -12.00
C ARG A 69 0.46 -27.59 -13.03
N TYR A 70 -0.25 -27.82 -14.13
CA TYR A 70 0.21 -28.71 -15.20
C TYR A 70 1.46 -28.15 -15.92
N ALA A 71 1.51 -26.83 -16.14
CA ALA A 71 2.68 -26.18 -16.72
C ALA A 71 3.90 -26.25 -15.78
N GLU A 72 3.69 -26.04 -14.47
CA GLU A 72 4.72 -26.19 -13.44
C GLU A 72 5.30 -27.62 -13.40
N TYR A 73 4.43 -28.64 -13.38
CA TYR A 73 4.83 -30.04 -13.40
C TYR A 73 5.67 -30.40 -14.63
N TRP A 74 5.29 -29.93 -15.82
CA TRP A 74 6.03 -30.24 -17.04
C TRP A 74 7.35 -29.49 -17.16
N LEU A 75 7.43 -28.24 -16.67
CA LEU A 75 8.70 -27.52 -16.55
C LEU A 75 9.69 -28.30 -15.67
N LEU A 76 9.26 -28.69 -14.47
CA LEU A 76 10.08 -29.51 -13.57
C LEU A 76 10.40 -30.89 -14.19
N ARG A 77 9.48 -31.48 -14.95
CA ARG A 77 9.72 -32.77 -15.62
C ARG A 77 10.78 -32.68 -16.71
N GLU A 78 10.81 -31.62 -17.53
CA GLU A 78 11.83 -31.40 -18.57
C GLU A 78 13.20 -31.02 -17.97
N LEU A 79 13.22 -30.40 -16.80
CA LEU A 79 14.43 -30.11 -16.01
C LEU A 79 14.99 -31.34 -15.26
N SER A 80 14.26 -32.45 -15.23
CA SER A 80 14.68 -33.74 -14.65
C SER A 80 15.17 -34.73 -15.70
N ASP A 81 15.73 -35.87 -15.29
CA ASP A 81 16.00 -37.00 -16.20
C ASP A 81 14.74 -37.74 -16.72
N GLY A 82 13.55 -37.23 -16.38
CA GLY A 82 12.24 -37.82 -16.66
C GLY A 82 11.74 -38.79 -15.58
N SER A 83 12.53 -39.02 -14.52
CA SER A 83 12.17 -39.85 -13.36
C SER A 83 12.13 -39.10 -12.02
N GLY A 84 12.19 -37.76 -12.05
CA GLY A 84 12.26 -36.92 -10.85
C GLY A 84 13.65 -36.83 -10.21
N VAL A 85 14.69 -37.30 -10.92
CA VAL A 85 16.09 -37.06 -10.53
C VAL A 85 16.58 -35.80 -11.25
N PHE A 86 17.08 -34.84 -10.47
CA PHE A 86 17.56 -33.55 -10.96
C PHE A 86 19.09 -33.47 -10.88
N ASP A 87 19.70 -33.04 -11.99
CA ASP A 87 21.12 -32.70 -12.14
C ASP A 87 21.16 -31.40 -12.97
N LEU A 88 20.52 -30.35 -12.44
CA LEU A 88 20.29 -29.07 -13.12
C LEU A 88 21.60 -28.42 -13.56
N ASP A 89 21.63 -27.89 -14.78
CA ASP A 89 22.69 -26.96 -15.20
C ASP A 89 22.47 -25.56 -14.61
N GLU A 90 23.39 -24.64 -14.87
CA GLU A 90 23.40 -23.30 -14.29
C GLU A 90 22.11 -22.51 -14.60
N ALA A 91 21.56 -22.66 -15.81
CA ALA A 91 20.29 -22.04 -16.21
C ALA A 91 19.07 -22.72 -15.58
N GLY A 92 19.09 -24.05 -15.43
CA GLY A 92 18.05 -24.79 -14.70
C GLY A 92 18.05 -24.49 -13.20
N GLN A 93 19.22 -24.23 -12.61
CA GLN A 93 19.36 -23.78 -11.22
C GLN A 93 18.81 -22.37 -11.03
N ASP A 94 19.15 -21.43 -11.92
CA ASP A 94 18.65 -20.05 -11.87
C ASP A 94 17.12 -19.97 -11.98
N LEU A 95 16.52 -20.74 -12.89
CA LEU A 95 15.06 -20.74 -13.10
C LEU A 95 14.24 -21.20 -11.89
N LEU A 96 14.83 -22.02 -11.01
CA LEU A 96 14.17 -22.55 -9.80
C LEU A 96 14.69 -21.92 -8.50
N ARG A 97 15.67 -21.01 -8.58
CA ARG A 97 16.47 -20.52 -7.44
C ARG A 97 15.61 -19.83 -6.37
N HIS A 98 14.75 -18.90 -6.78
CA HIS A 98 13.85 -18.13 -5.90
C HIS A 98 12.71 -18.98 -5.35
N ALA A 99 12.20 -19.92 -6.14
CA ALA A 99 11.17 -20.86 -5.70
C ALA A 99 11.70 -21.82 -4.63
N ALA A 100 12.92 -22.34 -4.84
CA ALA A 100 13.62 -23.16 -3.86
C ALA A 100 13.95 -22.39 -2.58
N LEU A 101 14.30 -21.11 -2.69
CA LEU A 101 14.53 -20.27 -1.54
C LEU A 101 13.26 -20.08 -0.70
N ARG A 102 12.13 -19.74 -1.33
CA ARG A 102 10.86 -19.45 -0.64
C ARG A 102 10.37 -20.62 0.21
N ASP A 103 10.61 -21.85 -0.23
CA ASP A 103 10.29 -23.08 0.52
C ASP A 103 11.28 -23.35 1.67
N LEU A 104 12.58 -23.11 1.45
CA LEU A 104 13.63 -23.34 2.44
C LEU A 104 13.76 -22.21 3.49
N LEU A 105 13.15 -21.05 3.26
CA LEU A 105 13.16 -19.85 4.11
C LEU A 105 12.98 -20.15 5.62
N PRO A 106 11.94 -20.90 6.06
CA PRO A 106 11.70 -21.13 7.49
C PRO A 106 12.75 -22.03 8.16
N ALA A 107 13.50 -22.81 7.37
CA ALA A 107 14.62 -23.63 7.85
C ALA A 107 15.97 -22.89 7.82
N LEU A 108 16.10 -21.87 6.97
CA LEU A 108 17.26 -20.99 6.89
C LEU A 108 17.21 -19.86 7.94
N MET A 109 16.00 -19.41 8.32
CA MET A 109 15.76 -18.33 9.29
C MET A 109 14.78 -18.78 10.40
N PRO A 110 15.21 -19.66 11.33
CA PRO A 110 14.32 -20.34 12.29
C PRO A 110 13.86 -19.48 13.48
N ASP A 111 14.21 -18.20 13.53
CA ASP A 111 13.83 -17.26 14.61
C ASP A 111 12.65 -16.33 14.21
N ASN A 112 11.97 -16.61 13.08
CA ASN A 112 10.83 -15.85 12.53
C ASN A 112 11.11 -14.36 12.22
N ASP A 113 12.26 -14.09 11.60
CA ASP A 113 12.54 -12.82 10.90
C ASP A 113 11.75 -12.83 9.58
N THR A 114 10.80 -11.90 9.38
CA THR A 114 9.86 -11.94 8.24
C THR A 114 10.22 -11.02 7.08
N ASP A 115 11.15 -10.10 7.29
CA ASP A 115 11.37 -8.96 6.40
C ASP A 115 12.47 -9.29 5.39
N LEU A 116 12.05 -9.89 4.27
CA LEU A 116 12.93 -10.42 3.23
C LEU A 116 12.64 -9.78 1.88
N ASP A 117 13.37 -8.70 1.60
CA ASP A 117 13.34 -7.98 0.33
C ASP A 117 13.92 -8.80 -0.84
N GLU A 118 13.66 -8.38 -2.09
CA GLU A 118 14.08 -9.14 -3.27
C GLU A 118 15.61 -9.22 -3.43
N ALA A 119 16.41 -8.28 -2.90
CA ALA A 119 17.87 -8.31 -2.93
C ALA A 119 18.45 -9.26 -1.85
N HIS A 120 17.84 -9.32 -0.66
CA HIS A 120 18.15 -10.32 0.36
C HIS A 120 17.73 -11.72 -0.10
N LEU A 121 16.57 -11.84 -0.76
CA LEU A 121 16.16 -13.07 -1.43
C LEU A 121 17.13 -13.44 -2.56
N ASN A 122 17.55 -12.52 -3.43
CA ASN A 122 18.60 -12.75 -4.43
C ASN A 122 19.92 -13.22 -3.78
N THR A 123 20.27 -12.68 -2.61
CA THR A 123 21.50 -13.03 -1.87
C THR A 123 21.41 -14.44 -1.27
N LEU A 124 20.30 -14.81 -0.64
CA LEU A 124 20.06 -16.17 -0.12
C LEU A 124 19.91 -17.19 -1.26
N ALA A 125 19.28 -16.81 -2.38
CA ALA A 125 19.13 -17.61 -3.59
C ALA A 125 20.49 -17.86 -4.27
N GLY A 126 21.35 -16.84 -4.32
CA GLY A 126 22.76 -16.96 -4.71
C GLY A 126 23.59 -17.81 -3.73
N GLY A 127 23.14 -17.91 -2.47
CA GLY A 127 23.72 -18.75 -1.42
C GLY A 127 23.27 -20.21 -1.42
N LEU A 128 22.17 -20.56 -2.11
CA LEU A 128 21.72 -21.94 -2.26
C LEU A 128 22.71 -22.75 -3.11
N ASP A 129 23.12 -23.93 -2.62
CA ASP A 129 23.89 -24.87 -3.42
C ASP A 129 23.00 -25.69 -4.39
N ALA A 130 23.62 -26.23 -5.44
CA ALA A 130 22.92 -27.01 -6.46
C ALA A 130 22.20 -28.26 -5.89
N ALA A 131 22.66 -28.81 -4.76
CA ALA A 131 21.99 -29.95 -4.13
C ALA A 131 20.73 -29.51 -3.36
N GLN A 132 20.70 -28.30 -2.80
CA GLN A 132 19.48 -27.70 -2.24
C GLN A 132 18.43 -27.42 -3.33
N ILE A 133 18.84 -26.81 -4.46
CA ILE A 133 17.92 -26.51 -5.57
C ILE A 133 17.41 -27.80 -6.22
N ASN A 134 18.29 -28.79 -6.46
CA ASN A 134 17.88 -30.12 -6.95
C ASN A 134 16.95 -30.85 -5.95
N ALA A 135 17.12 -30.65 -4.63
CA ALA A 135 16.27 -31.26 -3.61
C ALA A 135 14.88 -30.59 -3.54
N TYR A 136 14.80 -29.27 -3.63
CA TYR A 136 13.52 -28.56 -3.79
C TYR A 136 12.81 -29.01 -5.07
N ALA A 137 13.50 -29.01 -6.20
CA ALA A 137 12.94 -29.43 -7.48
C ALA A 137 12.39 -30.86 -7.41
N ALA A 138 13.09 -31.78 -6.73
CA ALA A 138 12.63 -33.14 -6.47
C ALA A 138 11.43 -33.22 -5.51
N SER A 139 11.36 -32.39 -4.46
CA SER A 139 10.19 -32.31 -3.56
C SER A 139 8.98 -31.79 -4.31
N ARG A 140 9.09 -30.61 -4.92
CA ARG A 140 8.02 -29.94 -5.66
C ARG A 140 7.51 -30.78 -6.83
N TYR A 141 8.41 -31.43 -7.56
CA TYR A 141 8.05 -32.40 -8.59
C TYR A 141 7.30 -33.61 -7.99
N GLY A 142 7.77 -34.15 -6.87
CA GLY A 142 7.12 -35.29 -6.18
C GLY A 142 5.76 -34.95 -5.57
N GLU A 143 5.58 -33.73 -5.06
CA GLU A 143 4.30 -33.17 -4.60
C GLU A 143 3.31 -33.10 -5.76
N LEU A 144 3.69 -32.46 -6.87
CA LEU A 144 2.84 -32.37 -8.07
C LEU A 144 2.57 -33.75 -8.67
N GLU A 145 3.55 -34.67 -8.67
CA GLU A 145 3.34 -36.05 -9.12
C GLU A 145 2.46 -36.85 -8.13
N SER A 146 2.33 -36.45 -6.86
CA SER A 146 1.31 -37.01 -5.95
C SER A 146 -0.04 -36.36 -6.19
N GLU A 147 -0.11 -35.02 -6.22
CA GLU A 147 -1.33 -34.24 -6.42
C GLU A 147 -2.04 -34.66 -7.71
N PHE A 148 -1.32 -34.76 -8.83
CA PHE A 148 -1.92 -35.25 -10.07
C PHE A 148 -2.33 -36.73 -9.99
N ARG A 149 -1.62 -37.58 -9.23
CA ARG A 149 -2.04 -38.99 -9.03
C ARG A 149 -3.33 -39.08 -8.23
N ASP A 150 -3.50 -38.23 -7.23
CA ASP A 150 -4.72 -38.12 -6.43
C ASP A 150 -5.88 -37.51 -7.24
N ILE A 151 -5.63 -36.42 -7.98
CA ILE A 151 -6.61 -35.76 -8.88
C ILE A 151 -7.13 -36.70 -9.98
N PHE A 152 -6.28 -37.56 -10.55
CA PHE A 152 -6.67 -38.51 -11.59
C PHE A 152 -6.99 -39.93 -11.08
N GLY A 153 -6.72 -40.22 -9.80
CA GLY A 153 -6.95 -41.54 -9.19
C GLY A 153 -6.11 -42.67 -9.78
N VAL A 154 -4.83 -42.43 -10.10
CA VAL A 154 -3.93 -43.41 -10.76
C VAL A 154 -2.58 -43.56 -10.06
N ASP A 155 -1.99 -44.76 -10.10
CA ASP A 155 -0.62 -45.00 -9.62
C ASP A 155 0.47 -44.46 -10.58
N ASP A 156 0.11 -44.17 -11.83
CA ASP A 156 1.02 -43.91 -12.95
C ASP A 156 0.43 -42.86 -13.89
N LEU A 157 0.99 -41.65 -13.86
CA LEU A 157 0.52 -40.52 -14.67
C LEU A 157 0.69 -40.74 -16.17
N THR A 158 1.57 -41.62 -16.63
CA THR A 158 1.74 -41.88 -18.09
C THR A 158 0.52 -42.56 -18.73
N GLN A 159 -0.45 -42.99 -17.90
CA GLN A 159 -1.74 -43.52 -18.33
C GLN A 159 -2.82 -42.42 -18.47
N VAL A 160 -2.54 -41.18 -18.04
CA VAL A 160 -3.40 -40.00 -18.22
C VAL A 160 -3.05 -39.32 -19.55
N SER A 161 -4.06 -39.03 -20.37
CA SER A 161 -3.87 -38.34 -21.65
C SER A 161 -3.36 -36.90 -21.42
N GLY A 162 -2.20 -36.55 -21.99
CA GLY A 162 -1.52 -35.27 -21.74
C GLY A 162 -0.40 -35.35 -20.70
N PHE A 163 -0.24 -36.48 -20.02
CA PHE A 163 0.92 -36.78 -19.18
C PHE A 163 1.93 -37.74 -19.87
N ASP A 164 1.68 -38.07 -21.14
CA ASP A 164 2.59 -38.77 -22.05
C ASP A 164 3.68 -37.86 -22.64
N SER A 165 3.36 -36.58 -22.87
CA SER A 165 4.27 -35.50 -23.26
C SER A 165 3.62 -34.15 -22.91
N PHE A 166 4.42 -33.09 -22.68
CA PHE A 166 3.88 -31.74 -22.51
C PHE A 166 3.00 -31.33 -23.71
N ARG A 167 1.93 -30.58 -23.44
CA ARG A 167 1.02 -30.01 -24.43
C ARG A 167 0.62 -28.60 -24.05
N ASP A 168 0.76 -27.66 -24.98
CA ASP A 168 0.27 -26.29 -24.88
C ASP A 168 -1.26 -26.19 -24.97
N ASP A 169 -1.94 -27.23 -25.48
CA ASP A 169 -3.40 -27.35 -25.53
C ASP A 169 -4.02 -28.17 -24.37
N PHE A 170 -3.27 -28.42 -23.28
CA PHE A 170 -3.80 -29.16 -22.13
C PHE A 170 -4.88 -28.38 -21.38
N SER A 171 -6.12 -28.88 -21.44
CA SER A 171 -7.22 -28.45 -20.58
C SER A 171 -7.60 -29.54 -19.59
N TYR A 172 -7.50 -29.26 -18.28
CA TYR A 172 -8.18 -30.05 -17.27
C TYR A 172 -9.66 -29.69 -17.23
N THR A 173 -10.51 -30.71 -17.11
CA THR A 173 -11.95 -30.58 -16.81
C THR A 173 -12.22 -31.46 -15.61
N ALA A 174 -12.91 -30.93 -14.59
CA ALA A 174 -13.16 -31.63 -13.34
C ALA A 174 -14.00 -32.89 -13.57
N PRO A 175 -13.60 -34.07 -13.07
CA PRO A 175 -14.45 -35.25 -13.05
C PRO A 175 -15.74 -34.98 -12.26
N GLU A 176 -16.84 -35.63 -12.62
CA GLU A 176 -18.14 -35.35 -11.98
C GLU A 176 -18.09 -35.53 -10.46
N ALA A 177 -17.32 -36.48 -9.91
CA ALA A 177 -17.14 -36.63 -8.47
C ALA A 177 -16.46 -35.43 -7.77
N VAL A 178 -15.62 -34.67 -8.48
CA VAL A 178 -15.00 -33.43 -7.98
C VAL A 178 -15.98 -32.26 -8.11
N ARG A 179 -16.81 -32.25 -9.17
CA ARG A 179 -17.90 -31.28 -9.34
C ARG A 179 -19.01 -31.49 -8.31
N GLU A 180 -19.32 -32.74 -7.98
CA GLU A 180 -20.20 -33.16 -6.89
C GLU A 180 -19.65 -32.72 -5.53
N ALA A 181 -18.34 -32.85 -5.27
CA ALA A 181 -17.71 -32.37 -4.04
C ALA A 181 -17.68 -30.83 -3.91
N ILE A 182 -17.43 -30.10 -5.01
CA ILE A 182 -17.52 -28.62 -5.04
C ILE A 182 -18.99 -28.15 -4.91
N ALA A 183 -19.96 -29.00 -5.29
CA ALA A 183 -21.39 -28.76 -5.11
C ALA A 183 -21.96 -29.28 -3.77
N GLU A 184 -21.16 -29.95 -2.93
CA GLU A 184 -21.64 -30.63 -1.72
C GLU A 184 -22.04 -29.58 -0.66
N GLY A 185 -23.34 -29.50 -0.36
CA GLY A 185 -23.91 -28.45 0.50
C GLY A 185 -24.10 -27.09 -0.17
N ALA A 186 -23.75 -26.93 -1.44
CA ALA A 186 -23.89 -25.66 -2.16
C ALA A 186 -25.35 -25.40 -2.61
N GLU A 187 -26.08 -26.42 -3.07
CA GLU A 187 -27.50 -26.29 -3.45
C GLU A 187 -28.45 -26.59 -2.29
N TRP A 188 -29.39 -25.66 -2.07
CA TRP A 188 -30.50 -25.79 -1.14
C TRP A 188 -31.83 -25.74 -1.92
N THR A 189 -32.86 -26.44 -1.45
CA THR A 189 -34.24 -26.17 -1.92
C THR A 189 -34.86 -25.01 -1.13
N GLU A 190 -35.91 -24.37 -1.69
CA GLU A 190 -36.69 -23.36 -0.95
C GLU A 190 -37.25 -23.93 0.37
N GLU A 191 -37.62 -25.22 0.39
CA GLU A 191 -38.06 -25.90 1.61
C GLU A 191 -36.94 -26.15 2.63
N GLU A 192 -35.69 -26.29 2.20
CA GLU A 192 -34.53 -26.43 3.09
C GLU A 192 -34.04 -25.07 3.60
N LEU A 193 -34.14 -24.00 2.80
CA LEU A 193 -33.89 -22.64 3.28
C LEU A 193 -34.94 -22.18 4.30
N LEU A 194 -36.22 -22.55 4.10
CA LEU A 194 -37.30 -22.31 5.06
C LEU A 194 -37.25 -23.21 6.32
N ARG A 195 -36.29 -24.13 6.44
CA ARG A 195 -36.17 -25.10 7.55
C ARG A 195 -34.76 -25.23 8.14
N GLY A 196 -33.75 -24.68 7.47
CA GLY A 196 -32.40 -24.57 7.97
C GLY A 196 -32.28 -23.54 9.09
N ILE A 197 -31.06 -23.37 9.59
CA ILE A 197 -30.76 -22.30 10.54
C ILE A 197 -30.89 -20.97 9.79
N ASP A 198 -31.81 -20.11 10.22
CA ASP A 198 -32.18 -18.94 9.44
C ASP A 198 -31.06 -17.89 9.41
N ALA A 199 -30.87 -17.34 8.21
CA ALA A 199 -30.04 -16.19 7.90
C ALA A 199 -30.12 -15.08 8.96
N GLY A 200 -31.29 -14.76 9.52
CA GLY A 200 -31.46 -13.64 10.47
C GLY A 200 -30.56 -13.67 11.73
N ALA A 201 -30.05 -14.85 12.11
CA ALA A 201 -29.08 -15.01 13.21
C ALA A 201 -27.61 -14.81 12.79
N LEU A 202 -27.31 -14.97 11.50
CA LEU A 202 -25.94 -15.04 10.93
C LEU A 202 -25.65 -13.98 9.86
N ILE A 203 -26.67 -13.28 9.35
CA ILE A 203 -26.64 -12.37 8.20
C ILE A 203 -27.33 -11.05 8.58
N GLU A 204 -26.93 -9.97 7.93
CA GLU A 204 -27.44 -8.61 8.16
C GLU A 204 -28.89 -8.45 7.63
N VAL A 205 -29.80 -8.06 8.52
CA VAL A 205 -31.21 -7.74 8.17
C VAL A 205 -31.67 -6.50 8.93
N THR A 206 -32.40 -5.60 8.27
CA THR A 206 -32.84 -4.31 8.83
C THR A 206 -34.05 -4.40 9.77
N ASP A 207 -34.74 -5.55 9.78
CA ASP A 207 -36.00 -5.81 10.46
C ASP A 207 -36.00 -7.28 10.91
N THR A 208 -36.14 -7.53 12.21
CA THR A 208 -36.23 -8.89 12.80
C THR A 208 -37.61 -9.21 13.35
N GLN A 209 -38.65 -8.43 13.01
CA GLN A 209 -40.02 -8.60 13.53
C GLN A 209 -40.86 -9.55 12.66
N PHE A 210 -40.49 -10.82 12.64
CA PHE A 210 -41.19 -11.88 11.88
C PHE A 210 -42.58 -12.26 12.46
N GLU A 211 -42.86 -11.93 13.72
CA GLU A 211 -44.20 -12.03 14.32
C GLU A 211 -44.89 -10.66 14.34
N ARG A 212 -46.16 -10.59 13.87
CA ARG A 212 -46.90 -9.33 13.89
C ARG A 212 -47.36 -8.93 15.29
N LEU A 213 -46.55 -8.13 15.99
CA LEU A 213 -46.84 -7.64 17.34
C LEU A 213 -48.10 -6.74 17.36
N ALA A 214 -49.07 -7.07 18.21
CA ALA A 214 -50.28 -6.27 18.41
C ALA A 214 -50.05 -5.17 19.48
N PRO A 215 -50.54 -3.93 19.28
CA PRO A 215 -50.27 -2.82 20.19
C PRO A 215 -51.01 -2.98 21.53
N ASN A 216 -50.25 -3.08 22.62
CA ASN A 216 -50.76 -3.11 23.99
C ASN A 216 -51.09 -1.71 24.53
N LEU A 217 -50.31 -0.69 24.16
CA LEU A 217 -50.41 0.66 24.69
C LEU A 217 -50.66 1.65 23.55
N ILE A 218 -51.80 2.33 23.59
CA ILE A 218 -52.18 3.34 22.60
C ILE A 218 -52.58 4.64 23.31
N GLY A 219 -51.92 5.76 23.01
CA GLY A 219 -52.22 7.07 23.59
C GLY A 219 -51.49 8.20 22.89
N GLU A 220 -51.77 9.45 23.24
CA GLU A 220 -51.04 10.58 22.62
C GLU A 220 -49.58 10.60 23.10
N ARG A 221 -49.37 10.40 24.41
CA ARG A 221 -48.07 10.17 25.05
C ARG A 221 -48.18 8.93 25.92
N ILE A 222 -47.15 8.10 25.95
CA ILE A 222 -47.10 6.88 26.76
C ILE A 222 -46.05 7.09 27.86
N GLU A 223 -46.42 6.83 29.11
CA GLU A 223 -45.50 6.85 30.26
C GLU A 223 -45.60 5.52 31.02
N ILE A 224 -44.49 4.78 31.08
CA ILE A 224 -44.36 3.47 31.75
C ILE A 224 -43.37 3.59 32.91
N SER A 225 -43.71 3.05 34.09
CA SER A 225 -42.83 3.02 35.26
C SER A 225 -42.97 1.70 36.03
N THR A 226 -41.92 0.88 36.00
CA THR A 226 -41.81 -0.43 36.67
C THR A 226 -40.61 -0.42 37.64
N PRO A 227 -40.66 0.37 38.73
CA PRO A 227 -39.48 0.63 39.58
C PRO A 227 -38.91 -0.60 40.30
N ASN A 228 -39.68 -1.69 40.40
CA ASN A 228 -39.25 -2.97 40.97
C ASN A 228 -39.64 -4.13 40.02
N GLY A 229 -39.31 -3.98 38.74
CA GLY A 229 -39.65 -4.94 37.66
C GLY A 229 -39.19 -4.44 36.29
N ARG A 230 -39.65 -5.13 35.24
CA ARG A 230 -39.26 -4.92 33.84
C ARG A 230 -40.42 -4.48 32.95
N VAL A 231 -40.11 -3.97 31.76
CA VAL A 231 -41.08 -3.70 30.69
C VAL A 231 -40.91 -4.74 29.58
N GLY A 232 -41.97 -5.49 29.28
CA GLY A 232 -41.87 -6.73 28.49
C GLY A 232 -41.53 -7.93 29.38
N ALA A 233 -41.05 -9.01 28.77
CA ALA A 233 -40.49 -10.16 29.47
C ALA A 233 -39.44 -10.85 28.61
N ALA A 234 -38.53 -11.59 29.25
CA ALA A 234 -37.95 -12.78 28.63
C ALA A 234 -38.96 -13.92 28.75
N ASP A 235 -39.29 -14.58 27.64
CA ASP A 235 -40.02 -15.86 27.62
C ASP A 235 -39.14 -17.01 28.15
N ASP A 236 -39.74 -18.14 28.50
CA ASP A 236 -39.00 -19.38 28.76
C ASP A 236 -38.10 -19.70 27.54
N PRO A 237 -36.76 -19.84 27.72
CA PRO A 237 -35.84 -20.08 26.62
C PRO A 237 -36.17 -21.37 25.87
N LEU A 238 -36.16 -21.30 24.53
CA LEU A 238 -36.49 -22.45 23.71
C LEU A 238 -35.26 -23.33 23.55
N THR A 239 -35.25 -24.48 24.24
CA THR A 239 -34.22 -25.49 24.07
C THR A 239 -34.49 -26.36 22.84
N ILE A 240 -33.56 -26.33 21.90
CA ILE A 240 -33.49 -27.20 20.73
C ILE A 240 -32.44 -28.27 21.03
N LEU A 241 -32.84 -29.47 21.43
CA LEU A 241 -31.90 -30.59 21.54
C LEU A 241 -31.73 -31.24 20.18
N PHE A 242 -30.48 -31.35 19.70
CA PHE A 242 -30.21 -32.09 18.48
C PHE A 242 -30.28 -33.60 18.76
N PRO A 243 -30.80 -34.42 17.83
CA PRO A 243 -30.74 -35.86 17.96
C PRO A 243 -29.28 -36.30 17.86
N GLY A 244 -28.78 -37.01 18.88
CA GLY A 244 -27.51 -37.74 18.73
C GLY A 244 -27.58 -38.69 17.53
N ASP A 245 -26.43 -38.95 16.91
CA ASP A 245 -26.33 -39.61 15.59
C ASP A 245 -27.25 -40.83 15.44
N THR A 246 -28.31 -40.63 14.65
CA THR A 246 -29.43 -41.56 14.47
C THR A 246 -29.82 -41.76 13.00
N GLY A 247 -29.11 -41.12 12.07
CA GLY A 247 -29.37 -41.23 10.63
C GLY A 247 -30.74 -40.74 10.16
N ALA A 248 -31.42 -39.90 10.95
CA ALA A 248 -32.68 -39.25 10.60
C ALA A 248 -32.48 -37.73 10.52
N PRO A 249 -33.08 -37.03 9.52
CA PRO A 249 -33.04 -35.57 9.47
C PRO A 249 -33.63 -34.95 10.75
N PHE A 250 -33.02 -33.89 11.25
CA PHE A 250 -33.59 -33.12 12.35
C PHE A 250 -34.62 -32.11 11.81
N GLU A 251 -35.90 -32.37 12.08
CA GLU A 251 -36.99 -31.46 11.72
C GLU A 251 -37.19 -30.40 12.82
N PHE A 252 -36.76 -29.16 12.55
CA PHE A 252 -37.15 -28.01 13.38
C PHE A 252 -38.67 -27.79 13.29
N THR A 253 -39.33 -27.59 14.44
CA THR A 253 -40.74 -27.18 14.48
C THR A 253 -40.90 -25.70 14.06
N PRO A 254 -42.09 -25.27 13.60
CA PRO A 254 -42.32 -23.86 13.26
C PRO A 254 -42.06 -22.87 14.40
N GLU A 255 -42.22 -23.27 15.68
CA GLU A 255 -41.84 -22.43 16.83
C GLU A 255 -40.32 -22.32 16.97
N GLN A 256 -39.57 -23.39 16.68
CA GLN A 256 -38.10 -23.38 16.70
C GLN A 256 -37.52 -22.57 15.55
N ILE A 257 -38.10 -22.68 14.35
CA ILE A 257 -37.75 -21.82 13.21
C ILE A 257 -38.04 -20.36 13.59
N ALA A 258 -39.27 -20.01 13.96
CA ALA A 258 -39.65 -18.63 14.30
C ALA A 258 -38.80 -18.03 15.43
N ALA A 259 -38.46 -18.82 16.47
CA ALA A 259 -37.58 -18.38 17.55
C ALA A 259 -36.14 -18.13 17.08
N LEU A 260 -35.64 -18.93 16.12
CA LEU A 260 -34.29 -18.81 15.56
C LEU A 260 -34.19 -17.64 14.58
N VAL A 261 -35.22 -17.41 13.76
CA VAL A 261 -35.31 -16.26 12.84
C VAL A 261 -35.42 -14.93 13.61
N SER A 262 -36.10 -14.94 14.77
CA SER A 262 -36.25 -13.77 15.65
C SER A 262 -35.20 -13.68 16.77
N ALA A 263 -34.20 -14.57 16.78
CA ALA A 263 -33.11 -14.53 17.75
C ALA A 263 -32.15 -13.38 17.42
N GLN A 264 -31.80 -12.60 18.44
CA GLN A 264 -30.86 -11.48 18.29
C GLN A 264 -29.46 -11.91 18.70
N PRO A 265 -28.41 -11.13 18.41
CA PRO A 265 -27.07 -11.40 18.93
C PRO A 265 -27.08 -11.60 20.45
N GLY A 266 -26.39 -12.66 20.90
CA GLY A 266 -26.41 -13.12 22.29
C GLY A 266 -27.62 -13.97 22.73
N ASP A 267 -28.74 -14.01 21.99
CA ASP A 267 -29.91 -14.84 22.37
C ASP A 267 -29.64 -16.35 22.17
N ILE A 268 -28.75 -16.72 21.24
CA ILE A 268 -28.43 -18.12 20.96
C ILE A 268 -27.22 -18.57 21.81
N ARG A 269 -27.41 -19.65 22.57
CA ARG A 269 -26.35 -20.34 23.30
C ARG A 269 -26.24 -21.80 22.85
N VAL A 270 -25.04 -22.22 22.49
CA VAL A 270 -24.74 -23.63 22.17
C VAL A 270 -24.81 -24.49 23.45
N LEU A 271 -25.35 -25.70 23.33
CA LEU A 271 -25.30 -26.75 24.37
C LEU A 271 -24.29 -27.83 24.01
N GLY A 272 -23.61 -28.36 25.02
CA GLY A 272 -22.62 -29.43 24.90
C GLY A 272 -21.26 -29.03 25.48
N ASP A 273 -20.20 -29.69 25.02
CA ASP A 273 -18.80 -29.41 25.35
C ASP A 273 -17.99 -28.86 24.16
N ALA A 274 -18.69 -28.39 23.13
CA ALA A 274 -18.15 -27.75 21.94
C ALA A 274 -17.20 -26.57 22.24
N VAL A 275 -16.05 -26.58 21.56
CA VAL A 275 -15.07 -25.49 21.50
C VAL A 275 -14.91 -25.09 20.04
N PHE A 276 -15.04 -23.80 19.74
CA PHE A 276 -14.91 -23.24 18.40
C PHE A 276 -13.59 -22.44 18.26
N ASN A 277 -13.12 -22.21 17.04
CA ASN A 277 -12.04 -21.23 16.75
C ASN A 277 -12.63 -19.82 16.51
N GLU A 278 -11.77 -18.84 16.21
CA GLU A 278 -12.18 -17.48 15.86
C GLU A 278 -13.09 -17.42 14.61
N PHE A 279 -12.97 -18.38 13.69
CA PHE A 279 -13.82 -18.49 12.50
C PHE A 279 -15.15 -19.24 12.74
N GLY A 280 -15.47 -19.60 14.00
CA GLY A 280 -16.70 -20.30 14.37
C GLY A 280 -16.76 -21.79 14.00
N GLU A 281 -15.64 -22.39 13.56
CA GLU A 281 -15.55 -23.82 13.26
C GLU A 281 -15.39 -24.67 14.52
N LEU A 282 -15.98 -25.86 14.55
CA LEU A 282 -15.92 -26.77 15.71
C LEU A 282 -14.54 -27.46 15.82
N VAL A 283 -13.65 -26.90 16.65
CA VAL A 283 -12.31 -27.43 16.93
C VAL A 283 -12.34 -28.72 17.75
N SER A 284 -13.23 -28.82 18.74
CA SER A 284 -13.38 -30.02 19.56
C SER A 284 -14.70 -30.07 20.34
N GLY A 285 -14.99 -31.21 20.97
CA GLY A 285 -16.22 -31.43 21.72
C GLY A 285 -17.41 -31.79 20.84
N THR A 286 -18.62 -31.64 21.39
CA THR A 286 -19.88 -31.99 20.75
C THR A 286 -20.94 -30.92 20.98
N VAL A 287 -21.76 -30.68 19.95
CA VAL A 287 -22.94 -29.82 20.03
C VAL A 287 -24.17 -30.68 20.30
N GLU A 288 -24.70 -30.63 21.51
CA GLU A 288 -25.90 -31.36 21.95
C GLU A 288 -27.20 -30.60 21.61
N GLY A 289 -27.12 -29.31 21.26
CA GLY A 289 -28.28 -28.48 20.97
C GLY A 289 -28.01 -26.98 20.98
N LEU A 290 -29.09 -26.20 20.96
CA LEU A 290 -29.13 -24.76 21.16
C LEU A 290 -30.13 -24.42 22.29
N VAL A 291 -29.88 -23.31 22.99
CA VAL A 291 -30.89 -22.59 23.78
C VAL A 291 -31.07 -21.22 23.15
N ILE A 292 -32.31 -20.85 22.88
CA ILE A 292 -32.66 -19.54 22.33
C ILE A 292 -33.40 -18.76 23.41
N GLU A 293 -32.80 -17.70 23.93
CA GLU A 293 -33.49 -16.69 24.73
C GLU A 293 -34.44 -15.89 23.84
N ARG A 294 -35.59 -15.47 24.37
CA ARG A 294 -36.66 -14.89 23.54
C ARG A 294 -37.28 -13.68 24.22
N ALA A 295 -37.10 -12.49 23.66
CA ALA A 295 -37.78 -11.29 24.13
C ALA A 295 -39.27 -11.30 23.75
N ARG A 296 -40.14 -10.87 24.68
CA ARG A 296 -41.55 -10.57 24.44
C ARG A 296 -41.80 -9.07 24.66
N PRO A 297 -41.71 -8.23 23.62
CA PRO A 297 -41.88 -6.79 23.74
C PRO A 297 -43.33 -6.38 24.06
N VAL A 298 -43.47 -5.19 24.65
CA VAL A 298 -44.76 -4.49 24.77
C VAL A 298 -45.00 -3.66 23.52
N GLY A 299 -46.12 -3.91 22.85
CA GLY A 299 -46.52 -3.14 21.66
C GLY A 299 -46.95 -1.72 22.03
N VAL A 300 -46.37 -0.70 21.38
CA VAL A 300 -46.61 0.72 21.67
C VAL A 300 -46.99 1.50 20.40
N VAL A 301 -47.98 2.40 20.50
CA VAL A 301 -48.35 3.37 19.46
C VAL A 301 -48.69 4.72 20.12
N HIS A 302 -47.89 5.75 19.82
CA HIS A 302 -48.13 7.11 20.29
C HIS A 302 -48.91 7.98 19.28
N GLY A 303 -49.29 9.20 19.67
CA GLY A 303 -49.90 10.18 18.77
C GLY A 303 -48.88 10.83 17.82
N VAL A 304 -49.33 11.63 16.84
CA VAL A 304 -48.43 12.21 15.82
C VAL A 304 -47.47 13.22 16.45
N ASP A 305 -47.94 14.04 17.38
CA ASP A 305 -47.11 14.95 18.20
C ASP A 305 -46.70 14.28 19.54
N GLY A 306 -46.66 12.94 19.53
CA GLY A 306 -46.57 12.07 20.69
C GLY A 306 -45.15 11.65 21.06
N SER A 307 -45.04 10.96 22.19
CA SER A 307 -43.76 10.42 22.69
C SER A 307 -43.94 9.27 23.67
N ILE A 308 -42.88 8.50 23.87
CA ILE A 308 -42.79 7.37 24.80
C ILE A 308 -41.79 7.70 25.92
N THR A 309 -42.18 7.45 27.17
CA THR A 309 -41.30 7.37 28.34
C THR A 309 -41.42 5.98 28.97
N ALA A 310 -40.30 5.35 29.30
CA ALA A 310 -40.24 4.08 30.03
C ALA A 310 -39.14 4.09 31.09
N GLU A 311 -39.41 3.53 32.27
CA GLU A 311 -38.52 3.47 33.42
C GLU A 311 -38.60 2.08 34.08
N ALA A 312 -37.48 1.35 34.16
CA ALA A 312 -37.36 0.04 34.80
C ALA A 312 -36.06 -0.05 35.62
N SER A 313 -36.19 -0.17 36.95
CA SER A 313 -35.07 0.04 37.89
C SER A 313 -34.98 -1.01 39.02
N GLY A 314 -35.53 -2.21 38.80
CA GLY A 314 -35.59 -3.26 39.82
C GLY A 314 -34.36 -4.17 39.87
N ASP A 315 -34.18 -4.90 40.97
CA ASP A 315 -33.10 -5.89 41.19
C ASP A 315 -33.02 -7.01 40.12
N ALA A 316 -34.03 -7.15 39.26
CA ALA A 316 -34.12 -8.12 38.17
C ALA A 316 -33.61 -7.54 36.83
N GLY A 317 -32.43 -6.91 36.85
CA GLY A 317 -31.87 -6.16 35.71
C GLY A 317 -32.57 -4.83 35.46
N GLY A 318 -33.88 -4.85 35.23
CA GLY A 318 -34.63 -3.67 34.79
C GLY A 318 -34.66 -3.55 33.27
N ASP A 319 -34.89 -4.67 32.57
CA ASP A 319 -35.00 -4.73 31.12
C ASP A 319 -36.19 -3.91 30.58
N ILE A 320 -36.04 -3.39 29.36
CA ILE A 320 -37.09 -2.67 28.61
C ILE A 320 -37.15 -3.19 27.17
N PHE A 321 -38.19 -3.95 26.85
CA PHE A 321 -38.47 -4.45 25.51
C PHE A 321 -39.75 -3.81 24.94
N LEU A 322 -39.62 -2.98 23.89
CA LEU A 322 -40.72 -2.26 23.24
C LEU A 322 -40.74 -2.53 21.73
N GLY A 323 -41.93 -2.62 21.13
CA GLY A 323 -42.10 -2.89 19.70
C GLY A 323 -43.20 -2.05 19.02
N ALA A 324 -43.00 -1.70 17.75
CA ALA A 324 -43.94 -0.91 16.92
C ALA A 324 -43.94 -1.36 15.45
N THR A 325 -44.78 -2.33 15.13
CA THR A 325 -44.79 -3.13 13.89
C THR A 325 -45.24 -2.39 12.62
N GLU A 326 -45.94 -1.26 12.76
CA GLU A 326 -46.53 -0.48 11.65
C GLU A 326 -46.39 1.04 11.88
N ALA A 327 -45.54 1.47 12.82
CA ALA A 327 -45.40 2.87 13.23
C ALA A 327 -43.98 3.21 13.72
N ILE A 328 -43.63 4.49 13.65
CA ILE A 328 -42.40 5.04 14.24
C ILE A 328 -42.43 4.95 15.78
N MET A 329 -41.27 5.11 16.41
CA MET A 329 -41.17 5.42 17.84
C MET A 329 -40.48 6.76 18.08
N ILE A 330 -41.17 7.70 18.72
CA ILE A 330 -40.62 8.95 19.26
C ILE A 330 -40.35 8.75 20.76
N LEU A 331 -39.09 8.85 21.17
CA LEU A 331 -38.60 8.57 22.51
C LEU A 331 -38.36 9.88 23.29
N GLU A 332 -38.97 10.03 24.47
CA GLU A 332 -38.74 11.16 25.38
C GLU A 332 -37.79 10.81 26.54
N ARG A 333 -37.81 9.56 27.02
CA ARG A 333 -36.86 8.99 28.00
C ARG A 333 -37.04 7.48 28.16
N ILE A 334 -35.98 6.69 27.98
CA ILE A 334 -35.94 5.25 28.23
C ILE A 334 -34.85 5.00 29.28
N ALA A 335 -35.23 4.59 30.50
CA ALA A 335 -34.30 4.41 31.61
C ALA A 335 -34.34 2.97 32.13
N GLY A 336 -33.37 2.14 31.76
CA GLY A 336 -33.33 0.71 32.04
C GLY A 336 -32.03 0.26 32.70
N GLY A 337 -32.10 -0.57 33.74
CA GLY A 337 -30.90 -1.09 34.40
C GLY A 337 -30.25 -2.29 33.69
N GLY A 338 -30.95 -2.92 32.75
CA GLY A 338 -30.59 -4.21 32.15
C GLY A 338 -30.48 -4.15 30.62
N ASN A 339 -31.14 -5.08 29.93
CA ASN A 339 -31.19 -5.09 28.47
C ASN A 339 -32.27 -4.14 27.94
N VAL A 340 -31.93 -3.31 26.95
CA VAL A 340 -32.87 -2.39 26.28
C VAL A 340 -33.01 -2.80 24.82
N ARG A 341 -34.22 -3.14 24.38
CA ARG A 341 -34.52 -3.56 23.01
C ARG A 341 -35.70 -2.74 22.47
N LEU A 342 -35.44 -1.90 21.47
CA LEU A 342 -36.40 -0.96 20.89
C LEU A 342 -36.52 -1.24 19.39
N GLN A 343 -37.67 -1.78 18.96
CA GLN A 343 -37.86 -2.22 17.57
C GLN A 343 -39.07 -1.54 16.92
N THR A 344 -38.86 -0.89 15.78
CA THR A 344 -39.90 -0.19 15.00
C THR A 344 -39.70 -0.46 13.53
N ARG A 345 -40.79 -0.63 12.76
CA ARG A 345 -40.68 -0.91 11.31
C ARG A 345 -40.47 0.34 10.44
N ALA A 346 -40.54 1.54 11.02
CA ALA A 346 -40.58 2.81 10.28
C ALA A 346 -39.66 3.93 10.83
N GLY A 347 -38.78 3.60 11.78
CA GLY A 347 -37.75 4.51 12.30
C GLY A 347 -37.94 4.93 13.76
N LEU A 348 -36.79 5.18 14.42
CA LEU A 348 -36.65 5.50 15.83
C LEU A 348 -36.14 6.93 15.98
N PHE A 349 -36.79 7.77 16.79
CA PHE A 349 -36.51 9.21 16.84
C PHE A 349 -36.43 9.74 18.27
N SER A 350 -35.55 10.72 18.51
CA SER A 350 -35.60 11.53 19.74
C SER A 350 -36.78 12.52 19.70
N ALA A 351 -37.48 12.68 20.82
CA ALA A 351 -38.52 13.70 20.99
C ALA A 351 -37.94 15.12 21.10
N GLN A 352 -36.67 15.27 21.52
CA GLN A 352 -36.02 16.56 21.78
C GLN A 352 -34.51 16.49 21.43
N PRO A 353 -34.01 17.32 20.50
CA PRO A 353 -32.57 17.45 20.24
C PRO A 353 -31.79 17.85 21.50
N GLY A 354 -30.61 17.25 21.71
CA GLY A 354 -29.72 17.61 22.82
C GLY A 354 -30.24 17.20 24.21
N VAL A 355 -31.11 16.19 24.28
CA VAL A 355 -31.59 15.58 25.53
C VAL A 355 -31.26 14.09 25.51
N THR A 356 -30.66 13.57 26.58
CA THR A 356 -30.41 12.14 26.80
C THR A 356 -31.71 11.35 26.69
N VAL A 357 -31.78 10.46 25.70
CA VAL A 357 -32.95 9.64 25.39
C VAL A 357 -32.89 8.31 26.12
N ILE A 358 -31.71 7.70 26.19
CA ILE A 358 -31.48 6.39 26.83
C ILE A 358 -30.55 6.58 28.04
N GLU A 359 -31.01 6.21 29.23
CA GLU A 359 -30.29 6.36 30.50
C GLU A 359 -30.13 5.00 31.19
N GLY A 360 -28.90 4.48 31.16
CA GLY A 360 -28.61 3.12 31.56
C GLY A 360 -29.00 2.07 30.51
N ALA A 361 -28.11 1.11 30.38
CA ALA A 361 -28.34 -0.24 29.85
C ALA A 361 -27.19 -1.08 30.43
N GLY A 362 -27.49 -2.04 31.29
CA GLY A 362 -26.48 -2.77 32.07
C GLY A 362 -26.02 -4.10 31.45
N GLY A 363 -26.67 -4.52 30.35
CA GLY A 363 -26.31 -5.71 29.58
C GLY A 363 -25.99 -5.36 28.14
N GLY A 364 -27.01 -5.18 27.30
CA GLY A 364 -26.86 -4.72 25.92
C GLY A 364 -28.00 -3.81 25.45
N LEU A 365 -27.73 -3.04 24.40
CA LEU A 365 -28.68 -2.15 23.73
C LEU A 365 -28.90 -2.62 22.28
N LEU A 366 -30.16 -2.86 21.92
CA LEU A 366 -30.56 -3.13 20.53
C LEU A 366 -31.57 -2.09 20.05
N LEU A 367 -31.25 -1.45 18.92
CA LEU A 367 -32.08 -0.47 18.24
C LEU A 367 -32.39 -0.94 16.82
N GLU A 368 -33.66 -0.98 16.44
CA GLU A 368 -34.08 -1.44 15.12
C GLU A 368 -35.08 -0.44 14.51
N GLY A 369 -34.67 0.22 13.43
CA GLY A 369 -35.44 1.22 12.69
C GLY A 369 -36.31 0.64 11.57
N GLY A 370 -36.08 -0.63 11.19
CA GLY A 370 -36.78 -1.26 10.08
C GLY A 370 -36.48 -0.50 8.79
N THR A 371 -37.54 -0.08 8.09
CA THR A 371 -37.43 0.69 6.84
C THR A 371 -37.14 2.19 7.05
N GLY A 372 -37.04 2.66 8.30
CA GLY A 372 -36.70 4.05 8.64
C GLY A 372 -35.34 4.18 9.36
N PRO A 373 -34.87 5.42 9.60
CA PRO A 373 -33.59 5.68 10.26
C PRO A 373 -33.66 5.49 11.78
N ILE A 374 -32.50 5.49 12.43
CA ILE A 374 -32.33 5.58 13.89
C ILE A 374 -31.70 6.93 14.21
N GLY A 375 -32.48 7.85 14.78
CA GLY A 375 -32.08 9.24 14.99
C GLY A 375 -32.06 10.06 13.69
N THR A 376 -31.50 11.27 13.77
CA THR A 376 -31.22 12.15 12.62
C THR A 376 -29.99 13.01 12.93
N VAL A 377 -29.36 13.63 11.93
CA VAL A 377 -28.20 14.54 12.13
C VAL A 377 -28.48 15.69 13.11
N ASP A 378 -29.68 16.26 13.11
CA ASP A 378 -30.09 17.32 14.06
C ASP A 378 -30.52 16.77 15.43
N ALA A 379 -30.85 15.48 15.51
CA ALA A 379 -31.40 14.82 16.70
C ALA A 379 -30.97 13.34 16.77
N PRO A 380 -29.68 13.06 17.08
CA PRO A 380 -29.22 11.70 17.32
C PRO A 380 -29.94 11.09 18.54
N ILE A 381 -29.96 9.77 18.63
CA ILE A 381 -30.32 9.10 19.87
C ILE A 381 -29.18 9.32 20.86
N GLN A 382 -29.36 10.28 21.77
CA GLN A 382 -28.40 10.53 22.85
C GLN A 382 -28.56 9.51 23.96
N MET A 383 -27.43 9.00 24.44
CA MET A 383 -27.35 7.88 25.38
C MET A 383 -26.40 8.27 26.52
N SER A 384 -26.70 7.78 27.72
CA SER A 384 -25.84 7.80 28.90
C SER A 384 -25.81 6.38 29.43
N LEU A 385 -24.95 5.57 28.82
CA LEU A 385 -24.85 4.13 29.03
C LEU A 385 -24.11 3.80 30.34
N SER A 386 -24.34 2.58 30.83
CA SER A 386 -23.53 2.02 31.92
C SER A 386 -22.12 1.71 31.40
N ALA A 387 -21.21 1.27 32.26
CA ALA A 387 -19.92 0.74 31.79
C ALA A 387 -20.10 -0.53 30.95
N ALA A 388 -19.71 -0.44 29.68
CA ALA A 388 -19.56 -1.53 28.70
C ALA A 388 -20.80 -2.41 28.36
N PRO A 389 -22.00 -1.86 28.11
CA PRO A 389 -22.99 -2.56 27.30
C PRO A 389 -22.56 -2.58 25.83
N TYR A 390 -22.81 -3.70 25.16
CA TYR A 390 -22.64 -3.84 23.72
C TYR A 390 -23.85 -3.24 22.99
N VAL A 391 -23.63 -2.64 21.81
CA VAL A 391 -24.68 -1.93 21.04
C VAL A 391 -24.82 -2.48 19.63
N THR A 392 -26.00 -3.04 19.33
CA THR A 392 -26.43 -3.36 17.96
C THR A 392 -27.45 -2.32 17.48
N ALA A 393 -27.27 -1.77 16.27
CA ALA A 393 -28.27 -0.90 15.64
C ALA A 393 -28.48 -1.25 14.16
N ARG A 394 -29.74 -1.34 13.71
CA ARG A 394 -30.09 -1.79 12.35
C ARG A 394 -31.21 -0.96 11.73
N ALA A 395 -31.02 -0.52 10.48
CA ALA A 395 -31.96 0.32 9.76
C ALA A 395 -31.76 0.21 8.24
N THR A 396 -32.79 0.52 7.44
CA THR A 396 -32.59 0.81 6.01
C THR A 396 -32.04 2.23 5.83
N GLY A 397 -32.48 3.20 6.64
CA GLY A 397 -31.97 4.58 6.64
C GLY A 397 -30.78 4.80 7.58
N ASP A 398 -30.35 6.06 7.69
CA ASP A 398 -29.20 6.48 8.51
C ASP A 398 -29.31 6.06 9.99
N ILE A 399 -28.16 5.87 10.62
CA ILE A 399 -28.03 5.62 12.07
C ILE A 399 -27.24 6.77 12.68
N HIS A 400 -27.78 7.41 13.72
CA HIS A 400 -27.21 8.56 14.43
C HIS A 400 -27.27 8.33 15.95
N LEU A 401 -26.14 7.92 16.54
CA LEU A 401 -26.01 7.63 17.97
C LEU A 401 -24.98 8.56 18.63
N HIS A 402 -25.22 8.93 19.89
CA HIS A 402 -24.31 9.80 20.65
C HIS A 402 -24.28 9.39 22.13
N GLU A 403 -23.23 8.69 22.57
CA GLU A 403 -22.96 8.39 23.98
C GLU A 403 -22.27 9.60 24.66
N ILE A 404 -22.91 10.18 25.69
CA ILE A 404 -22.51 11.49 26.25
C ILE A 404 -21.62 11.41 27.50
N ASP A 405 -21.52 10.27 28.18
CA ASP A 405 -20.83 10.10 29.46
C ASP A 405 -19.70 9.04 29.43
N GLY A 406 -19.64 8.18 28.40
CA GLY A 406 -18.67 7.09 28.28
C GLY A 406 -18.25 6.71 26.86
N SER A 407 -17.72 5.49 26.71
CA SER A 407 -17.30 4.88 25.44
C SER A 407 -18.46 4.07 24.83
N LEU A 408 -18.52 4.02 23.49
CA LEU A 408 -19.50 3.26 22.73
C LEU A 408 -18.88 1.94 22.24
N THR A 409 -19.30 0.81 22.82
CA THR A 409 -18.89 -0.52 22.38
C THR A 409 -19.88 -1.03 21.33
N VAL A 410 -19.44 -1.04 20.06
CA VAL A 410 -20.18 -1.53 18.90
C VAL A 410 -20.22 -3.05 18.93
N GLU A 411 -21.40 -3.64 18.76
CA GLU A 411 -21.52 -5.06 18.44
C GLU A 411 -21.68 -5.25 16.93
N ARG A 412 -22.74 -4.69 16.34
CA ARG A 412 -22.97 -4.61 14.89
C ARG A 412 -23.87 -3.43 14.54
N MET A 413 -23.42 -2.56 13.64
CA MET A 413 -24.20 -1.48 13.02
C MET A 413 -24.49 -1.82 11.56
N PHE A 414 -25.75 -1.75 11.14
CA PHE A 414 -26.16 -2.02 9.76
C PHE A 414 -27.10 -0.95 9.23
N SER A 415 -26.67 -0.20 8.21
CA SER A 415 -27.49 0.75 7.45
C SER A 415 -27.51 0.35 5.98
N GLN A 416 -28.66 -0.09 5.45
CA GLN A 416 -28.74 -0.68 4.11
C GLN A 416 -28.56 0.35 2.98
N ASP A 417 -29.22 1.51 3.08
CA ASP A 417 -29.21 2.58 2.06
C ASP A 417 -28.59 3.90 2.59
N GLY A 418 -28.11 3.92 3.84
CA GLY A 418 -27.72 5.15 4.56
C GLY A 418 -26.35 5.07 5.24
N SER A 419 -26.03 6.09 6.05
CA SER A 419 -24.73 6.21 6.75
C SER A 419 -24.83 5.96 8.25
N VAL A 420 -23.75 5.44 8.84
CA VAL A 420 -23.59 5.25 10.29
C VAL A 420 -22.79 6.41 10.89
N ASN A 421 -23.41 7.11 11.84
CA ASN A 421 -22.89 8.32 12.46
C ASN A 421 -22.83 8.12 13.98
N LEU A 422 -21.63 7.92 14.51
CA LEU A 422 -21.39 7.60 15.92
C LEU A 422 -20.58 8.70 16.60
N GLN A 423 -21.05 9.13 17.77
CA GLN A 423 -20.31 10.01 18.67
C GLN A 423 -20.19 9.38 20.06
N ALA A 424 -19.01 9.47 20.68
CA ALA A 424 -18.75 9.03 22.05
C ALA A 424 -17.94 10.10 22.81
N ALA A 425 -18.23 10.27 24.11
CA ALA A 425 -17.44 11.11 24.99
C ALA A 425 -16.12 10.45 25.42
N GLY A 426 -16.09 9.11 25.44
CA GLY A 426 -14.91 8.27 25.49
C GLY A 426 -14.59 7.69 24.11
N ASP A 427 -14.34 6.39 24.06
CA ASP A 427 -13.87 5.66 22.88
C ASP A 427 -15.01 5.15 21.98
N ILE A 428 -14.70 4.70 20.76
CA ILE A 428 -15.57 3.85 19.93
C ILE A 428 -14.83 2.53 19.68
N LEU A 429 -15.37 1.40 20.15
CA LEU A 429 -14.67 0.11 20.24
C LEU A 429 -15.46 -1.01 19.54
N SER A 430 -14.79 -1.98 18.93
CA SER A 430 -15.40 -3.30 18.64
C SER A 430 -15.75 -4.03 19.96
N PHE A 431 -16.74 -4.92 19.92
CA PHE A 431 -17.10 -5.81 21.04
C PHE A 431 -16.40 -7.16 20.97
N TYR A 432 -16.29 -7.74 19.76
CA TYR A 432 -15.78 -9.11 19.59
C TYR A 432 -14.27 -9.14 19.37
N ASN A 433 -13.67 -8.08 18.79
CA ASN A 433 -12.24 -8.00 18.49
C ASN A 433 -11.78 -9.19 17.61
N ASP A 434 -12.51 -9.38 16.51
CA ASP A 434 -12.23 -10.28 15.41
C ASP A 434 -12.35 -9.51 14.08
N ALA A 435 -12.00 -10.12 12.96
CA ALA A 435 -12.05 -9.48 11.63
C ALA A 435 -13.45 -9.53 10.97
N LEU A 436 -14.52 -9.54 11.77
CA LEU A 436 -15.90 -9.45 11.27
C LEU A 436 -16.37 -8.00 11.30
N VAL A 437 -17.11 -7.58 10.27
CA VAL A 437 -17.55 -6.19 10.11
C VAL A 437 -18.43 -5.73 11.29
N ASP A 438 -17.89 -4.82 12.11
CA ASP A 438 -18.63 -4.08 13.14
C ASP A 438 -19.66 -3.11 12.52
N ILE A 439 -19.32 -2.48 11.39
CA ILE A 439 -20.14 -1.42 10.76
C ILE A 439 -20.26 -1.65 9.25
N ARG A 440 -21.47 -1.99 8.79
CA ARG A 440 -21.82 -2.03 7.37
C ARG A 440 -22.80 -0.91 6.99
N ALA A 441 -22.42 -0.08 6.02
CA ALA A 441 -23.16 1.14 5.65
C ALA A 441 -22.85 1.61 4.22
N GLY A 442 -23.50 2.68 3.75
CA GLY A 442 -23.03 3.48 2.60
C GLY A 442 -21.99 4.55 2.97
N GLY A 443 -21.46 4.54 4.20
CA GLY A 443 -20.51 5.51 4.73
C GLY A 443 -20.54 5.63 6.25
N ALA A 444 -19.44 6.07 6.84
CA ALA A 444 -19.25 6.18 8.29
C ALA A 444 -18.73 7.55 8.72
N THR A 445 -19.26 8.09 9.83
CA THR A 445 -18.71 9.24 10.54
C THR A 445 -18.56 8.88 12.02
N LEU A 446 -17.32 8.90 12.51
CA LEU A 446 -16.92 8.40 13.83
C LEU A 446 -16.23 9.52 14.61
N ILE A 447 -16.74 9.86 15.80
CA ILE A 447 -16.19 10.94 16.66
C ILE A 447 -16.04 10.42 18.10
N ALA A 448 -14.81 10.12 18.51
CA ALA A 448 -14.46 9.73 19.87
C ALA A 448 -13.78 10.88 20.63
N GLY A 449 -14.04 10.97 21.93
CA GLY A 449 -13.26 11.81 22.87
C GLY A 449 -12.01 11.10 23.39
N GLY A 450 -11.98 9.77 23.36
CA GLY A 450 -10.80 8.91 23.50
C GLY A 450 -10.35 8.38 22.14
N ARG A 451 -10.18 7.06 22.01
CA ARG A 451 -9.75 6.42 20.74
C ARG A 451 -10.88 5.88 19.85
N ILE A 452 -10.56 5.51 18.62
CA ILE A 452 -11.40 4.66 17.76
C ILE A 452 -10.64 3.34 17.52
N GLY A 453 -11.31 2.20 17.67
CA GLY A 453 -10.66 0.88 17.78
C GLY A 453 -10.15 0.60 19.20
N GLY A 454 -9.62 -0.60 19.44
CA GLY A 454 -9.03 -1.04 20.71
C GLY A 454 -7.56 -0.62 20.88
N GLN A 455 -6.71 -1.47 21.46
CA GLN A 455 -5.28 -1.19 21.64
C GLN A 455 -4.38 -2.08 20.76
N GLY A 456 -3.61 -1.45 19.85
CA GLY A 456 -2.67 -2.15 18.97
C GLY A 456 -3.32 -2.59 17.67
N ASP A 457 -3.47 -3.89 17.45
CA ASP A 457 -4.06 -4.44 16.22
C ASP A 457 -5.59 -4.57 16.31
N GLU A 458 -6.20 -4.19 17.44
CA GLU A 458 -7.64 -4.22 17.69
C GLU A 458 -8.33 -3.08 16.91
N ALA A 459 -8.81 -3.37 15.70
CA ALA A 459 -9.47 -2.39 14.84
C ALA A 459 -10.95 -2.12 15.23
N LEU A 460 -11.59 -1.25 14.46
CA LEU A 460 -13.05 -1.23 14.26
C LEU A 460 -13.29 -1.53 12.78
N ASP A 461 -14.04 -2.59 12.49
CA ASP A 461 -14.08 -3.19 11.16
C ASP A 461 -15.26 -2.68 10.32
N LEU A 462 -14.98 -2.22 9.10
CA LEU A 462 -15.92 -1.51 8.24
C LEU A 462 -16.14 -2.23 6.90
N ASP A 463 -17.39 -2.29 6.41
CA ASP A 463 -17.66 -2.32 4.97
C ASP A 463 -18.56 -1.14 4.61
N LEU A 464 -18.07 -0.30 3.70
CA LEU A 464 -18.78 0.90 3.24
C LEU A 464 -19.24 0.78 1.78
N GLY A 465 -18.94 -0.33 1.10
CA GLY A 465 -19.21 -0.53 -0.32
C GLY A 465 -18.33 0.30 -1.27
N GLU A 466 -18.56 0.14 -2.58
CA GLU A 466 -17.71 0.66 -3.67
C GLU A 466 -17.56 2.19 -3.69
N ASP A 467 -18.56 2.94 -3.22
CA ASP A 467 -18.55 4.42 -3.18
C ASP A 467 -18.53 5.00 -1.74
N GLY A 468 -18.60 4.16 -0.70
CA GLY A 468 -18.73 4.63 0.68
C GLY A 468 -17.44 5.22 1.25
N THR A 469 -17.58 6.15 2.21
CA THR A 469 -16.45 6.93 2.74
C THR A 469 -16.45 6.96 4.26
N VAL A 470 -15.26 7.04 4.87
CA VAL A 470 -15.07 7.15 6.32
C VAL A 470 -14.50 8.51 6.69
N ALA A 471 -15.13 9.18 7.66
CA ALA A 471 -14.58 10.31 8.38
C ALA A 471 -14.42 9.93 9.86
N ALA A 472 -13.22 10.07 10.41
CA ALA A 472 -12.89 9.60 11.76
C ALA A 472 -12.12 10.68 12.56
N SER A 473 -12.53 10.92 13.80
CA SER A 473 -11.83 11.83 14.71
C SER A 473 -11.76 11.26 16.12
N ALA A 474 -10.57 11.24 16.69
CA ALA A 474 -10.28 10.75 18.03
C ALA A 474 -9.52 11.79 18.85
N GLY A 475 -9.64 11.72 20.18
CA GLY A 475 -8.79 12.45 21.12
C GLY A 475 -7.45 11.75 21.38
N ASP A 476 -7.38 10.44 21.17
CA ASP A 476 -6.19 9.59 21.26
C ASP A 476 -5.94 8.89 19.89
N GLU A 477 -5.79 7.56 19.86
CA GLU A 477 -5.45 6.73 18.69
C GLU A 477 -6.65 6.45 17.74
N ILE A 478 -6.38 6.06 16.49
CA ILE A 478 -7.39 5.54 15.53
C ILE A 478 -6.90 4.24 14.90
N HIS A 479 -7.66 3.15 15.06
CA HIS A 479 -7.43 1.85 14.41
C HIS A 479 -8.68 1.46 13.63
N LEU A 480 -8.57 1.35 12.30
CA LEU A 480 -9.68 0.99 11.39
C LEU A 480 -9.22 -0.08 10.39
N ALA A 481 -10.10 -1.03 10.12
CA ALA A 481 -9.93 -2.00 9.04
C ALA A 481 -11.12 -1.95 8.08
N ALA A 482 -10.89 -2.32 6.82
CA ALA A 482 -11.95 -2.82 5.96
C ALA A 482 -11.58 -4.23 5.49
N PRO A 483 -12.08 -5.29 6.16
CA PRO A 483 -11.81 -6.68 5.78
C PRO A 483 -12.47 -7.06 4.44
N GLU A 484 -13.37 -6.21 3.93
CA GLU A 484 -13.90 -6.25 2.56
C GLU A 484 -13.73 -4.86 1.92
N GLY A 485 -13.22 -4.78 0.69
CA GLY A 485 -13.15 -3.52 -0.08
C GLY A 485 -12.02 -2.55 0.33
N ASP A 486 -12.25 -1.26 0.06
CA ASP A 486 -11.29 -0.17 0.27
C ASP A 486 -11.72 0.81 1.38
N LEU A 487 -10.73 1.39 2.07
CA LEU A 487 -10.96 2.56 2.93
C LEU A 487 -10.84 3.87 2.11
N ARG A 488 -11.98 4.52 1.83
CA ARG A 488 -12.03 5.86 1.20
C ARG A 488 -12.09 6.95 2.27
N LEU A 489 -11.00 7.68 2.44
CA LEU A 489 -10.81 8.65 3.53
C LEU A 489 -11.44 10.00 3.19
N ALA A 490 -12.45 10.39 3.96
CA ALA A 490 -13.06 11.73 3.94
C ALA A 490 -12.51 12.65 5.06
N GLY A 491 -11.43 12.23 5.73
CA GLY A 491 -10.74 12.95 6.80
C GLY A 491 -10.59 12.10 8.06
N VAL A 492 -9.34 11.79 8.41
CA VAL A 492 -8.92 11.08 9.62
C VAL A 492 -8.10 12.03 10.50
N HIS A 493 -8.45 12.14 11.77
CA HIS A 493 -7.80 13.05 12.72
C HIS A 493 -7.62 12.41 14.11
N ALA A 494 -6.39 12.01 14.43
CA ALA A 494 -6.03 11.43 15.72
C ALA A 494 -5.31 12.45 16.63
N GLY A 495 -5.40 12.23 17.95
CA GLY A 495 -4.53 12.87 18.94
C GLY A 495 -3.26 12.07 19.23
N GLY A 496 -3.19 10.82 18.76
CA GLY A 496 -2.03 9.92 18.77
C GLY A 496 -1.81 9.28 17.40
N ASP A 497 -1.52 7.98 17.39
CA ASP A 497 -1.20 7.22 16.17
C ASP A 497 -2.46 6.81 15.37
N VAL A 498 -2.25 6.44 14.11
CA VAL A 498 -3.27 6.00 13.16
C VAL A 498 -2.87 4.67 12.52
N SER A 499 -3.74 3.66 12.54
CA SER A 499 -3.58 2.42 11.80
C SER A 499 -4.78 2.20 10.87
N LEU A 500 -4.53 2.00 9.57
CA LEU A 500 -5.55 1.79 8.54
C LEU A 500 -5.20 0.53 7.73
N ILE A 501 -6.09 -0.47 7.72
CA ILE A 501 -5.88 -1.77 7.08
C ILE A 501 -6.94 -2.04 6.02
N ALA A 502 -6.62 -1.70 4.76
CA ALA A 502 -7.30 -2.07 3.52
C ALA A 502 -7.18 -3.57 3.17
N ARG A 503 -8.29 -4.33 2.97
CA ARG A 503 -8.18 -5.57 2.17
C ARG A 503 -7.81 -5.25 0.74
N ASP A 504 -8.50 -4.30 0.11
CA ASP A 504 -8.24 -3.88 -1.26
C ASP A 504 -7.38 -2.59 -1.28
N GLY A 505 -7.94 -1.39 -1.16
CA GLY A 505 -7.17 -0.13 -1.22
C GLY A 505 -7.33 0.82 -0.04
N ILE A 506 -6.46 1.83 0.03
CA ILE A 506 -6.65 3.04 0.86
C ILE A 506 -6.58 4.25 -0.07
N TYR A 507 -7.65 5.03 -0.18
CA TYR A 507 -7.77 6.10 -1.17
C TYR A 507 -8.35 7.39 -0.57
N SER A 508 -8.00 8.55 -1.14
CA SER A 508 -8.68 9.81 -0.82
C SER A 508 -10.11 9.80 -1.38
N ALA A 509 -11.11 10.10 -0.55
CA ALA A 509 -12.50 10.26 -0.99
C ALA A 509 -12.70 11.49 -1.91
N TYR A 510 -11.72 12.40 -1.98
CA TYR A 510 -11.81 13.61 -2.79
C TYR A 510 -11.40 13.39 -4.26
N GLY A 511 -10.61 12.35 -4.56
CA GLY A 511 -10.16 12.02 -5.92
C GLY A 511 -9.20 13.04 -6.53
N ASP A 512 -9.18 13.15 -7.87
CA ASP A 512 -8.34 14.12 -8.59
C ASP A 512 -8.84 15.55 -8.35
N VAL A 513 -8.18 16.26 -7.42
CA VAL A 513 -8.47 17.63 -7.05
C VAL A 513 -7.28 18.56 -7.26
N ALA A 514 -7.51 19.68 -7.96
CA ALA A 514 -6.48 20.68 -8.29
C ALA A 514 -5.91 21.44 -7.07
N VAL A 515 -6.40 21.16 -5.86
CA VAL A 515 -5.82 21.54 -4.58
C VAL A 515 -5.94 20.31 -3.68
N PRO A 516 -4.83 19.73 -3.19
CA PRO A 516 -4.87 18.59 -2.27
C PRO A 516 -5.72 18.91 -1.02
N VAL A 517 -6.53 17.95 -0.60
CA VAL A 517 -7.39 18.04 0.59
C VAL A 517 -6.84 17.06 1.61
N LEU A 518 -6.70 17.49 2.87
CA LEU A 518 -6.13 16.70 3.95
C LEU A 518 -6.96 15.44 4.23
N ASP A 519 -6.33 14.26 4.05
CA ASP A 519 -6.97 12.95 4.27
C ASP A 519 -6.68 12.39 5.66
N LEU A 520 -5.45 12.56 6.17
CA LEU A 520 -4.99 12.02 7.46
C LEU A 520 -4.13 13.04 8.22
N SER A 521 -4.44 13.24 9.50
CA SER A 521 -3.68 14.13 10.38
C SER A 521 -3.52 13.58 11.80
N GLY A 522 -2.42 13.98 12.46
CA GLY A 522 -2.07 13.58 13.82
C GLY A 522 -1.03 14.51 14.45
N PRO A 523 -0.45 14.15 15.60
CA PRO A 523 0.61 14.92 16.22
C PRO A 523 1.96 14.75 15.49
N ARG A 524 2.90 15.68 15.71
CA ARG A 524 4.25 15.67 15.11
C ARG A 524 5.16 14.56 15.64
N ASP A 525 4.76 13.89 16.71
CA ASP A 525 5.39 12.72 17.30
C ASP A 525 4.52 11.45 17.17
N GLY A 526 3.42 11.52 16.41
CA GLY A 526 2.57 10.37 16.07
C GLY A 526 2.89 9.80 14.69
N TRP A 527 2.37 8.60 14.46
CA TRP A 527 2.71 7.72 13.35
C TRP A 527 1.47 7.20 12.60
N ALA A 528 1.56 7.00 11.30
CA ALA A 528 0.52 6.41 10.46
C ALA A 528 0.98 5.07 9.87
N THR A 529 0.37 3.96 10.28
CA THR A 529 0.57 2.64 9.65
C THR A 529 -0.53 2.42 8.61
N LEU A 530 -0.14 2.28 7.34
CA LEU A 530 -1.05 2.12 6.21
C LEU A 530 -0.77 0.77 5.51
N ILE A 531 -1.76 -0.12 5.46
CA ILE A 531 -1.61 -1.46 4.85
C ILE A 531 -2.75 -1.67 3.84
N ALA A 532 -2.44 -2.07 2.60
CA ALA A 532 -3.47 -2.31 1.57
C ALA A 532 -3.12 -3.47 0.62
N GLY A 533 -4.12 -4.20 0.12
CA GLY A 533 -3.90 -5.26 -0.88
C GLY A 533 -3.54 -4.77 -2.30
N THR A 534 -3.93 -3.55 -2.69
CA THR A 534 -3.93 -3.10 -4.10
C THR A 534 -3.37 -1.70 -4.35
N GLY A 535 -3.21 -0.86 -3.32
CA GLY A 535 -2.68 0.49 -3.47
C GLY A 535 -2.98 1.42 -2.29
N ILE A 536 -2.12 2.42 -2.10
CA ILE A 536 -2.31 3.52 -1.13
C ILE A 536 -2.21 4.85 -1.90
N GLY A 537 -3.34 5.51 -2.09
CA GLY A 537 -3.46 6.69 -2.96
C GLY A 537 -3.32 6.37 -4.46
N LEU A 538 -3.35 7.41 -5.29
CA LEU A 538 -3.18 7.34 -6.75
C LEU A 538 -2.26 8.48 -7.23
N GLU A 539 -1.58 8.36 -8.37
CA GLU A 539 -0.71 9.44 -8.90
C GLU A 539 -1.46 10.78 -9.10
N SER A 540 -2.78 10.73 -9.38
CA SER A 540 -3.66 11.91 -9.47
C SER A 540 -4.34 12.30 -8.14
N ALA A 541 -4.28 11.44 -7.12
CA ALA A 541 -4.97 11.59 -5.84
C ALA A 541 -4.16 10.89 -4.71
N PRO A 542 -2.97 11.41 -4.37
CA PRO A 542 -2.16 10.86 -3.29
C PRO A 542 -2.85 11.07 -1.94
N ILE A 543 -2.57 10.22 -0.95
CA ILE A 543 -3.04 10.45 0.43
C ILE A 543 -2.30 11.66 0.99
N VAL A 544 -3.07 12.66 1.45
CA VAL A 544 -2.54 13.91 1.98
C VAL A 544 -2.36 13.82 3.50
N LEU A 545 -1.14 14.06 3.97
CA LEU A 545 -0.69 13.83 5.35
C LEU A 545 -0.32 15.13 6.09
N ASP A 546 -0.74 15.24 7.35
CA ASP A 546 -0.28 16.22 8.34
C ASP A 546 -0.04 15.49 9.69
N ILE A 547 0.98 14.61 9.71
CA ILE A 547 1.37 13.75 10.84
C ILE A 547 2.90 13.56 10.84
N GLY A 548 3.50 13.25 11.99
CA GLY A 548 4.96 13.17 12.17
C GLY A 548 5.66 12.10 11.32
N GLY A 549 5.05 10.93 11.15
CA GLY A 549 5.60 9.90 10.28
C GLY A 549 4.64 8.81 9.80
N VAL A 550 5.15 7.91 8.98
CA VAL A 550 4.36 6.90 8.25
C VAL A 550 5.15 5.60 7.99
N ASP A 551 4.48 4.46 8.09
CA ASP A 551 4.87 3.23 7.39
C ASP A 551 3.75 2.85 6.41
N ALA A 552 4.11 2.41 5.21
CA ALA A 552 3.14 2.13 4.15
C ALA A 552 3.48 0.86 3.35
N TYR A 553 2.58 -0.11 3.38
CA TYR A 553 2.78 -1.43 2.78
C TYR A 553 1.66 -1.76 1.78
N THR A 554 2.02 -2.23 0.58
CA THR A 554 1.05 -2.84 -0.35
C THR A 554 1.41 -4.28 -0.71
N ALA A 555 0.39 -5.12 -0.94
CA ALA A 555 0.61 -6.46 -1.52
C ALA A 555 0.71 -6.40 -3.07
N ALA A 556 -0.03 -5.48 -3.69
CA ALA A 556 0.03 -5.14 -5.10
C ALA A 556 -0.16 -3.64 -5.32
N GLY A 557 0.21 -3.13 -6.50
CA GLY A 557 0.05 -1.72 -6.86
C GLY A 557 0.98 -0.78 -6.09
N GLY A 558 0.75 0.53 -6.25
CA GLY A 558 1.66 1.59 -5.83
C GLY A 558 1.26 2.34 -4.56
N ILE A 559 2.18 3.18 -4.09
CA ILE A 559 2.02 4.06 -2.93
C ILE A 559 2.27 5.51 -3.35
N HIS A 560 1.30 6.38 -3.09
CA HIS A 560 1.30 7.79 -3.50
C HIS A 560 0.93 8.68 -2.31
N LEU A 561 1.91 9.41 -1.76
CA LEU A 561 1.77 10.21 -0.53
C LEU A 561 2.17 11.67 -0.74
N TYR A 562 1.45 12.59 -0.10
CA TYR A 562 1.77 14.02 -0.08
C TYR A 562 1.72 14.62 1.33
N ALA A 563 2.88 14.94 1.93
CA ALA A 563 2.96 15.53 3.26
C ALA A 563 3.10 17.06 3.23
N LEU A 564 2.37 17.74 4.13
CA LEU A 564 2.23 19.20 4.19
C LEU A 564 3.32 19.91 5.04
N ASP A 565 4.13 19.15 5.78
CA ASP A 565 5.20 19.60 6.67
C ASP A 565 6.40 18.63 6.54
N ASP A 566 7.34 18.62 7.49
CA ASP A 566 8.37 17.58 7.59
C ASP A 566 7.75 16.17 7.77
N LEU A 567 8.31 15.12 7.13
CA LEU A 567 7.82 13.74 7.23
C LEU A 567 8.96 12.75 7.54
N ALA A 568 8.72 11.84 8.48
CA ALA A 568 9.53 10.63 8.67
C ALA A 568 8.84 9.39 8.11
N ALA A 569 9.56 8.50 7.44
CA ALA A 569 9.09 7.14 7.16
C ALA A 569 10.01 6.10 7.82
N GLY A 570 9.44 5.00 8.32
CA GLY A 570 10.24 3.83 8.67
C GLY A 570 10.49 3.03 7.39
N GLU A 571 9.42 2.45 6.87
CA GLU A 571 9.40 1.65 5.66
C GLU A 571 8.24 2.02 4.72
N ILE A 572 8.53 2.08 3.42
CA ILE A 572 7.51 2.13 2.38
C ILE A 572 7.78 1.02 1.37
N HIS A 573 6.85 0.07 1.24
CA HIS A 573 7.06 -1.17 0.50
C HIS A 573 5.90 -1.41 -0.48
N ALA A 574 6.18 -1.20 -1.77
CA ALA A 574 5.27 -1.43 -2.89
C ALA A 574 5.86 -2.46 -3.88
N PRO A 575 5.93 -3.76 -3.52
CA PRO A 575 6.72 -4.77 -4.25
C PRO A 575 6.23 -5.08 -5.67
N ALA A 576 5.04 -4.61 -6.06
CA ALA A 576 4.50 -4.75 -7.42
C ALA A 576 4.03 -3.41 -8.02
N GLY A 577 4.58 -2.28 -7.57
CA GLY A 577 4.22 -0.95 -8.08
C GLY A 577 5.22 0.15 -7.76
N PRO A 578 4.89 1.41 -8.10
CA PRO A 578 5.74 2.56 -7.82
C PRO A 578 5.51 3.17 -6.43
N VAL A 579 6.47 4.00 -6.00
CA VAL A 579 6.38 4.85 -4.81
C VAL A 579 6.58 6.32 -5.23
N ASP A 580 5.56 7.17 -5.11
CA ASP A 580 5.69 8.65 -5.25
C ASP A 580 5.46 9.29 -3.88
N VAL A 581 6.50 9.92 -3.32
CA VAL A 581 6.42 10.64 -2.05
C VAL A 581 6.85 12.08 -2.28
N SER A 582 5.94 13.00 -1.94
CA SER A 582 6.14 14.44 -2.09
C SER A 582 5.94 15.15 -0.75
N VAL A 583 6.86 16.03 -0.36
CA VAL A 583 6.94 16.59 0.99
C VAL A 583 7.25 18.10 0.95
N ASP A 584 6.36 18.93 1.51
CA ASP A 584 6.53 20.39 1.59
C ASP A 584 7.57 20.81 2.67
N GLY A 585 7.94 19.90 3.59
CA GLY A 585 9.06 20.01 4.53
C GLY A 585 10.33 19.22 4.11
N ASP A 586 11.12 18.79 5.08
CA ASP A 586 12.22 17.81 4.94
C ASP A 586 11.66 16.36 4.95
N PHE A 587 12.28 15.40 4.24
CA PHE A 587 11.87 13.99 4.25
C PHE A 587 13.00 13.07 4.71
N THR A 588 12.75 12.30 5.76
CA THR A 588 13.67 11.29 6.29
C THR A 588 13.08 9.89 6.19
N PHE A 589 13.80 8.87 5.73
CA PHE A 589 13.28 7.50 5.65
C PHE A 589 14.30 6.40 6.02
N GLY A 590 13.82 5.27 6.52
CA GLY A 590 14.61 4.05 6.67
C GLY A 590 14.80 3.34 5.33
N SER A 591 13.77 2.60 4.89
CA SER A 591 13.79 1.79 3.67
C SER A 591 12.64 2.14 2.72
N LEU A 592 12.92 2.20 1.42
CA LEU A 592 11.92 2.37 0.36
C LEU A 592 12.09 1.27 -0.70
N ILE A 593 11.07 0.46 -0.94
CA ILE A 593 11.08 -0.67 -1.88
C ILE A 593 9.95 -0.51 -2.90
N ALA A 594 10.27 -0.56 -4.20
CA ALA A 594 9.31 -0.45 -5.29
C ALA A 594 9.55 -1.49 -6.40
N GLY A 595 8.48 -2.20 -6.78
CA GLY A 595 8.44 -3.12 -7.92
C GLY A 595 8.47 -2.43 -9.29
N ASP A 596 8.38 -1.09 -9.33
CA ASP A 596 8.57 -0.28 -10.53
C ASP A 596 9.59 0.86 -10.30
N TRP A 597 9.14 2.06 -9.91
CA TRP A 597 10.02 3.22 -9.68
C TRP A 597 9.75 3.91 -8.34
N ILE A 598 10.78 4.56 -7.81
CA ILE A 598 10.71 5.49 -6.67
C ILE A 598 10.85 6.93 -7.20
N ARG A 599 9.94 7.81 -6.81
CA ARG A 599 9.98 9.25 -7.10
C ARG A 599 9.86 10.04 -5.80
N LEU A 600 10.95 10.71 -5.41
CA LEU A 600 11.01 11.53 -4.19
C LEU A 600 11.10 13.01 -4.53
N ARG A 601 10.23 13.82 -3.93
CA ARG A 601 10.27 15.29 -4.02
C ARG A 601 10.19 15.89 -2.63
N SER A 602 11.20 16.66 -2.23
CA SER A 602 11.17 17.44 -0.99
C SER A 602 11.53 18.89 -1.27
N PHE A 603 10.82 19.80 -0.63
CA PHE A 603 11.17 21.22 -0.60
C PHE A 603 12.41 21.45 0.27
N GLY A 604 12.84 20.45 1.04
CA GLY A 604 13.99 20.42 1.93
C GLY A 604 14.97 19.29 1.64
N ASP A 605 15.67 18.84 2.68
CA ASP A 605 16.62 17.73 2.61
C ASP A 605 15.88 16.39 2.38
N LEU A 606 16.45 15.54 1.52
CA LEU A 606 16.11 14.13 1.37
C LEU A 606 17.19 13.30 2.07
N ILE A 607 16.83 12.53 3.10
CA ILE A 607 17.80 11.72 3.87
C ILE A 607 17.22 10.31 4.05
N GLY A 608 17.99 9.26 3.80
CA GLY A 608 17.58 7.92 4.18
C GLY A 608 18.61 6.83 3.99
N ASP A 609 18.33 5.65 4.52
CA ASP A 609 19.32 4.57 4.60
C ASP A 609 19.30 3.66 3.36
N SER A 610 18.13 3.27 2.83
CA SER A 610 18.01 2.37 1.67
C SER A 610 16.92 2.78 0.66
N LEU A 611 17.20 2.60 -0.64
CA LEU A 611 16.22 2.67 -1.74
C LEU A 611 16.43 1.51 -2.72
N LEU A 612 15.39 0.72 -2.98
CA LEU A 612 15.41 -0.38 -3.95
C LEU A 612 14.26 -0.21 -4.95
N ALA A 613 14.58 0.00 -6.24
CA ALA A 613 13.59 0.10 -7.31
C ALA A 613 13.96 -0.80 -8.49
N VAL A 614 13.07 -1.68 -8.91
CA VAL A 614 13.33 -2.60 -10.05
C VAL A 614 13.67 -1.83 -11.34
N ASN A 615 13.01 -0.69 -11.58
CA ASN A 615 13.32 0.21 -12.69
C ASN A 615 14.08 1.47 -12.22
N GLY A 616 13.36 2.50 -11.76
CA GLY A 616 13.90 3.87 -11.72
C GLY A 616 13.89 4.53 -10.36
N ILE A 617 14.92 5.33 -10.05
CA ILE A 617 14.92 6.24 -8.90
C ILE A 617 15.06 7.69 -9.39
N GLU A 618 14.04 8.52 -9.20
CA GLU A 618 14.14 9.98 -9.37
C GLU A 618 14.00 10.69 -8.02
N ALA A 619 14.97 11.52 -7.65
CA ALA A 619 14.97 12.25 -6.37
C ALA A 619 15.30 13.74 -6.56
N ALA A 620 14.49 14.62 -5.97
CA ALA A 620 14.62 16.07 -6.05
C ALA A 620 14.53 16.72 -4.66
N ALA A 621 15.65 17.26 -4.17
CA ALA A 621 15.75 17.97 -2.88
C ALA A 621 15.90 19.49 -3.06
N GLY A 622 15.11 20.27 -2.32
CA GLY A 622 15.12 21.74 -2.35
C GLY A 622 14.23 22.37 -3.44
N PHE A 623 13.32 21.60 -4.03
CA PHE A 623 12.45 22.04 -5.14
C PHE A 623 10.98 22.02 -4.73
N ASP A 624 10.21 23.00 -5.21
CA ASP A 624 8.76 22.97 -5.05
C ASP A 624 8.07 21.99 -6.02
N ARG A 625 6.76 21.81 -5.85
CA ARG A 625 5.91 20.99 -6.73
C ARG A 625 5.87 21.44 -8.21
N PHE A 626 6.39 22.62 -8.55
CA PHE A 626 6.54 23.11 -9.92
C PHE A 626 7.97 22.94 -10.47
N GLY A 627 8.91 22.47 -9.64
CA GLY A 627 10.32 22.26 -9.98
C GLY A 627 11.20 23.50 -9.82
N GLU A 628 10.69 24.59 -9.22
CA GLU A 628 11.46 25.79 -8.90
C GLU A 628 12.29 25.57 -7.62
N ALA A 629 13.53 26.08 -7.60
CA ALA A 629 14.43 25.93 -6.45
C ALA A 629 14.02 26.87 -5.32
N VAL A 630 13.61 26.33 -4.17
CA VAL A 630 13.06 27.11 -3.04
C VAL A 630 14.06 27.36 -1.91
N ARG A 631 14.90 26.38 -1.56
CA ARG A 631 15.98 26.51 -0.57
C ARG A 631 17.16 25.60 -0.92
N PRO A 632 18.40 25.92 -0.48
CA PRO A 632 19.53 24.99 -0.52
C PRO A 632 19.22 23.76 0.34
N ALA A 633 19.38 22.57 -0.24
CA ALA A 633 19.03 21.29 0.36
C ALA A 633 19.93 20.16 -0.16
N TRP A 634 19.97 19.06 0.60
CA TRP A 634 20.86 17.92 0.40
C TRP A 634 20.06 16.67 0.02
N ILE A 635 20.66 15.80 -0.78
CA ILE A 635 20.34 14.37 -0.83
C ILE A 635 21.42 13.65 -0.03
N ARG A 636 21.04 12.80 0.93
CA ARG A 636 21.93 11.84 1.60
C ARG A 636 21.31 10.47 1.60
N PHE A 637 21.82 9.57 0.78
CA PHE A 637 21.35 8.17 0.75
C PHE A 637 22.49 7.23 1.17
N GLY A 638 22.20 6.31 2.08
CA GLY A 638 23.12 5.26 2.49
C GLY A 638 23.44 4.36 1.30
N GLU A 639 22.45 3.61 0.84
CA GLU A 639 22.52 2.75 -0.33
C GLU A 639 21.31 3.00 -1.26
N LEU A 640 21.50 2.88 -2.57
CA LEU A 640 20.42 2.86 -3.55
C LEU A 640 20.70 1.86 -4.66
N GLU A 641 19.66 1.15 -5.13
CA GLU A 641 19.74 0.17 -6.21
C GLU A 641 18.58 0.30 -7.22
N GLY A 642 18.91 0.23 -8.52
CA GLY A 642 17.92 0.10 -9.59
C GLY A 642 18.49 0.15 -11.01
N LEU A 643 17.64 -0.05 -12.02
CA LEU A 643 18.04 0.01 -13.44
C LEU A 643 18.70 1.35 -13.79
N TRP A 644 18.14 2.46 -13.28
CA TRP A 644 18.70 3.80 -13.42
C TRP A 644 18.37 4.72 -12.24
N ALA A 645 19.18 5.77 -12.05
CA ALA A 645 18.93 6.79 -11.05
C ALA A 645 19.19 8.23 -11.54
N ARG A 646 18.37 9.18 -11.07
CA ARG A 646 18.39 10.59 -11.43
C ARG A 646 18.20 11.45 -10.18
N LEU A 647 19.29 12.01 -9.68
CA LEU A 647 19.34 12.71 -8.40
C LEU A 647 19.67 14.20 -8.61
N ARG A 648 18.84 15.09 -8.07
CA ARG A 648 18.98 16.54 -8.20
C ARG A 648 18.82 17.21 -6.84
N ALA A 649 19.83 17.95 -6.41
CA ALA A 649 19.76 18.74 -5.17
C ALA A 649 20.19 20.18 -5.43
N THR A 650 19.61 21.12 -4.67
CA THR A 650 19.96 22.55 -4.74
C THR A 650 21.27 22.90 -4.03
N ALA A 651 21.85 21.99 -3.22
CA ALA A 651 23.17 22.15 -2.60
C ALA A 651 24.09 20.94 -2.80
N ALA A 652 23.72 19.76 -2.29
CA ALA A 652 24.64 18.61 -2.21
C ALA A 652 23.97 17.25 -2.47
N ILE A 653 24.73 16.28 -2.98
CA ILE A 653 24.37 14.86 -3.02
C ILE A 653 25.53 14.05 -2.42
N GLU A 654 25.24 13.33 -1.33
CA GLU A 654 26.16 12.42 -0.64
C GLU A 654 25.59 10.99 -0.73
N LEU A 655 26.30 10.05 -1.37
CA LEU A 655 25.87 8.66 -1.55
C LEU A 655 26.91 7.69 -0.98
N GLY A 656 26.49 6.78 -0.09
CA GLY A 656 27.36 5.70 0.39
C GLY A 656 27.68 4.71 -0.73
N LEU A 657 26.65 4.13 -1.35
CA LEU A 657 26.75 3.31 -2.55
C LEU A 657 25.53 3.50 -3.47
N ALA A 658 25.77 3.75 -4.75
CA ALA A 658 24.76 3.70 -5.81
C ALA A 658 25.01 2.52 -6.75
N SER A 659 24.23 1.45 -6.58
CA SER A 659 24.22 0.27 -7.44
C SER A 659 23.30 0.53 -8.64
N VAL A 660 23.84 0.60 -9.85
CA VAL A 660 23.06 0.89 -11.06
C VAL A 660 23.41 -0.04 -12.21
N TYR A 661 22.40 -0.38 -13.01
CA TYR A 661 22.60 -1.17 -14.22
C TYR A 661 22.96 -0.29 -15.43
N GLU A 662 22.11 0.67 -15.83
CA GLU A 662 22.32 1.41 -17.08
C GLU A 662 22.94 2.79 -16.91
N HIS A 663 22.31 3.66 -16.10
CA HIS A 663 22.64 5.08 -16.09
C HIS A 663 22.38 5.83 -14.79
N LEU A 664 23.26 6.80 -14.47
CA LEU A 664 23.22 7.61 -13.25
C LEU A 664 23.45 9.11 -13.56
N HIS A 665 22.45 9.96 -13.26
CA HIS A 665 22.55 11.41 -13.37
C HIS A 665 22.63 12.06 -11.98
N LEU A 666 23.72 12.79 -11.72
CA LEU A 666 23.93 13.59 -10.51
C LEU A 666 23.96 15.09 -10.86
N GLN A 667 23.06 15.87 -10.24
CA GLN A 667 22.93 17.31 -10.45
C GLN A 667 22.90 18.08 -9.11
N ALA A 668 24.06 18.50 -8.61
CA ALA A 668 24.20 19.39 -7.45
C ALA A 668 25.59 20.05 -7.39
N ASP A 669 25.76 21.09 -6.56
CA ASP A 669 27.01 21.86 -6.50
C ASP A 669 28.12 21.14 -5.71
N TYR A 670 27.76 20.26 -4.78
CA TYR A 670 28.67 19.39 -4.02
C TYR A 670 28.28 17.92 -4.18
N LEU A 671 29.22 17.08 -4.62
CA LEU A 671 28.97 15.67 -4.91
C LEU A 671 30.06 14.78 -4.27
N ASP A 672 29.66 13.79 -3.47
CA ASP A 672 30.53 12.70 -3.02
C ASP A 672 29.77 11.37 -3.11
N ALA A 673 30.21 10.44 -3.97
CA ALA A 673 29.45 9.22 -4.25
C ALA A 673 30.34 7.98 -4.47
N GLY A 674 29.99 6.90 -3.77
CA GLY A 674 30.29 5.54 -4.20
C GLY A 674 29.30 5.07 -5.26
N VAL A 675 29.78 4.38 -6.30
CA VAL A 675 28.94 3.87 -7.41
C VAL A 675 29.42 2.47 -7.81
N ALA A 676 28.51 1.54 -8.05
CA ALA A 676 28.78 0.22 -8.61
C ALA A 676 27.93 -0.03 -9.86
N HIS A 677 28.56 -0.53 -10.91
CA HIS A 677 27.91 -0.97 -12.14
C HIS A 677 27.58 -2.46 -12.04
N LEU A 678 26.29 -2.81 -11.98
CA LEU A 678 25.85 -4.18 -11.73
C LEU A 678 25.95 -5.10 -12.97
N MET A 679 26.07 -4.55 -14.18
CA MET A 679 26.17 -5.38 -15.39
C MET A 679 27.54 -6.06 -15.54
N THR A 680 27.51 -7.38 -15.77
CA THR A 680 28.69 -8.21 -16.04
C THR A 680 29.02 -8.37 -17.52
N GLU A 681 28.03 -8.21 -18.40
CA GLU A 681 28.16 -8.03 -19.85
C GLU A 681 27.18 -6.94 -20.31
N GLY A 682 27.57 -6.07 -21.24
CA GLY A 682 26.72 -4.94 -21.67
C GLY A 682 27.50 -3.75 -22.24
N PRO A 683 26.85 -2.57 -22.37
CA PRO A 683 27.53 -1.30 -22.60
C PRO A 683 28.36 -0.85 -21.39
N MET A 684 29.03 0.29 -21.52
CA MET A 684 29.62 1.02 -20.39
C MET A 684 28.52 1.64 -19.53
N LEU A 685 28.80 1.86 -18.24
CA LEU A 685 27.92 2.67 -17.39
C LEU A 685 27.85 4.10 -17.93
N GLU A 686 26.65 4.63 -18.20
CA GLU A 686 26.48 6.04 -18.57
C GLU A 686 26.28 6.92 -17.32
N MET A 687 27.17 7.88 -17.09
CA MET A 687 27.07 8.83 -15.99
C MET A 687 26.94 10.27 -16.50
N ARG A 688 26.12 11.08 -15.83
CA ARG A 688 25.99 12.52 -16.10
C ARG A 688 26.29 13.33 -14.85
N LEU A 689 27.14 14.35 -14.98
CA LEU A 689 27.65 15.14 -13.85
C LEU A 689 27.50 16.64 -14.13
N GLU A 690 26.64 17.32 -13.37
CA GLU A 690 26.33 18.76 -13.51
C GLU A 690 26.15 19.45 -12.13
N GLY A 691 26.33 20.77 -12.08
CA GLY A 691 25.97 21.60 -10.93
C GLY A 691 24.45 21.78 -10.80
N ALA A 692 23.98 22.25 -9.64
CA ALA A 692 22.56 22.39 -9.31
C ALA A 692 21.77 23.19 -10.38
N ASN A 693 22.42 24.19 -10.98
CA ASN A 693 21.86 25.08 -12.00
C ASN A 693 22.14 24.66 -13.46
N GLN A 694 22.54 23.41 -13.72
CA GLN A 694 23.08 22.94 -15.02
C GLN A 694 24.38 23.66 -15.44
N GLU A 695 25.10 24.19 -14.45
CA GLU A 695 26.47 24.69 -14.61
C GLU A 695 27.49 23.60 -14.21
N ALA A 696 28.71 23.96 -13.84
CA ALA A 696 29.68 23.01 -13.29
C ALA A 696 29.52 22.92 -11.77
N ALA A 697 29.52 21.71 -11.21
CA ALA A 697 29.55 21.50 -9.75
C ALA A 697 30.80 22.17 -9.13
N GLU A 698 30.71 22.73 -7.92
CA GLU A 698 31.88 23.31 -7.24
C GLU A 698 32.90 22.23 -6.87
N TYR A 699 32.43 21.06 -6.42
CA TYR A 699 33.27 19.91 -6.09
C TYR A 699 32.57 18.57 -6.40
N ALA A 700 33.29 17.63 -7.02
CA ALA A 700 32.79 16.28 -7.28
C ALA A 700 33.80 15.17 -7.01
N ARG A 701 33.51 14.31 -6.04
CA ARG A 701 34.29 13.12 -5.70
C ARG A 701 33.50 11.86 -6.04
N LEU A 702 34.08 10.98 -6.84
CA LEU A 702 33.41 9.79 -7.38
C LEU A 702 34.33 8.57 -7.22
N VAL A 703 33.79 7.49 -6.65
CA VAL A 703 34.46 6.19 -6.54
C VAL A 703 33.57 5.16 -7.24
N VAL A 704 33.93 4.81 -8.48
CA VAL A 704 33.06 4.07 -9.42
C VAL A 704 33.66 2.71 -9.75
N ASP A 705 33.06 1.62 -9.26
CA ASP A 705 33.35 0.28 -9.79
C ASP A 705 32.56 0.05 -11.09
N ALA A 706 33.25 0.05 -12.23
CA ALA A 706 32.66 -0.07 -13.55
C ALA A 706 33.54 -0.95 -14.45
N PRO A 707 33.53 -2.29 -14.27
CA PRO A 707 34.45 -3.20 -14.95
C PRO A 707 34.29 -3.19 -16.48
N LEU A 708 33.08 -2.95 -16.99
CA LEU A 708 32.77 -2.82 -18.42
C LEU A 708 33.24 -1.49 -19.06
N GLY A 709 33.71 -0.54 -18.27
CA GLY A 709 34.04 0.83 -18.71
C GLY A 709 32.99 1.85 -18.31
N LEU A 710 33.35 3.13 -18.47
CA LEU A 710 32.60 4.27 -17.92
C LEU A 710 32.53 5.43 -18.93
N HIS A 711 31.31 5.88 -19.25
CA HIS A 711 31.06 6.93 -20.23
C HIS A 711 30.30 8.11 -19.61
N PHE A 712 30.80 9.32 -19.82
CA PHE A 712 30.12 10.57 -19.50
C PHE A 712 29.81 11.37 -20.77
N PRO A 713 28.54 11.48 -21.18
CA PRO A 713 28.11 12.41 -22.23
C PRO A 713 28.37 13.88 -21.85
N VAL A 714 28.23 14.21 -20.56
CA VAL A 714 28.54 15.53 -19.97
C VAL A 714 29.22 15.33 -18.61
N TYR A 715 30.34 16.03 -18.42
CA TYR A 715 31.12 16.03 -17.19
C TYR A 715 31.50 17.48 -16.81
N ALA A 716 30.75 18.13 -15.93
CA ALA A 716 30.93 19.54 -15.59
C ALA A 716 31.23 19.74 -14.09
N ALA A 717 32.49 20.05 -13.76
CA ALA A 717 32.94 20.32 -12.39
C ALA A 717 34.03 21.42 -12.35
N MET A 718 34.16 22.14 -11.23
CA MET A 718 35.32 23.01 -10.98
C MET A 718 36.50 22.18 -10.50
N ASP A 719 36.34 21.46 -9.39
CA ASP A 719 37.32 20.50 -8.88
C ASP A 719 36.72 19.09 -8.80
N SER A 720 37.46 18.08 -9.26
CA SER A 720 36.99 16.71 -9.18
C SER A 720 38.06 15.63 -9.00
N GLU A 721 37.67 14.57 -8.29
CA GLU A 721 38.45 13.36 -8.06
C GLU A 721 37.61 12.16 -8.50
N LEU A 722 37.97 11.52 -9.62
CA LEU A 722 37.30 10.33 -10.15
C LEU A 722 38.24 9.13 -10.01
N ARG A 723 37.89 8.19 -9.13
CA ARG A 723 38.57 6.89 -8.98
C ARG A 723 37.69 5.81 -9.57
N THR A 724 38.26 4.93 -10.39
CA THR A 724 37.48 3.85 -10.99
C THR A 724 38.29 2.59 -11.28
N THR A 725 37.61 1.45 -11.25
CA THR A 725 38.11 0.17 -11.77
C THR A 725 38.05 0.08 -13.30
N ALA A 726 37.30 0.97 -13.95
CA ALA A 726 37.16 1.02 -15.40
C ALA A 726 38.51 1.14 -16.09
N SER A 727 38.83 0.19 -16.97
CA SER A 727 40.03 0.24 -17.81
C SER A 727 39.88 1.22 -18.98
N GLU A 728 38.65 1.54 -19.36
CA GLU A 728 38.27 2.51 -20.38
C GLU A 728 37.30 3.56 -19.79
N VAL A 729 37.67 4.84 -19.90
CA VAL A 729 36.87 5.98 -19.42
C VAL A 729 36.74 7.01 -20.53
N ARG A 730 35.52 7.43 -20.85
CA ARG A 730 35.23 8.40 -21.92
C ARG A 730 34.42 9.59 -21.40
N LEU A 731 34.90 10.81 -21.68
CA LEU A 731 34.21 12.07 -21.43
C LEU A 731 34.00 12.78 -22.78
N ASP A 732 32.74 12.89 -23.25
CA ASP A 732 32.45 13.53 -24.55
C ASP A 732 32.42 15.06 -24.45
N GLN A 733 31.77 15.60 -23.42
CA GLN A 733 31.67 17.03 -23.16
C GLN A 733 32.15 17.34 -21.74
N ALA A 734 33.46 17.33 -21.55
CA ALA A 734 34.07 17.72 -20.28
C ALA A 734 34.21 19.25 -20.19
N TYR A 735 33.83 19.80 -19.04
CA TYR A 735 34.14 21.16 -18.61
C TYR A 735 34.82 21.10 -17.24
N VAL A 736 36.11 21.44 -17.17
CA VAL A 736 36.87 21.50 -15.92
C VAL A 736 37.52 22.88 -15.79
N SER A 737 37.06 23.69 -14.84
CA SER A 737 37.60 25.05 -14.64
C SER A 737 38.75 25.14 -13.63
N GLY A 738 38.84 24.18 -12.71
CA GLY A 738 39.89 24.09 -11.70
C GLY A 738 40.86 22.94 -11.96
N MET A 739 40.48 21.73 -11.55
CA MET A 739 41.35 20.56 -11.50
C MET A 739 40.55 19.25 -11.62
N LEU A 740 41.13 18.24 -12.29
CA LEU A 740 40.59 16.88 -12.38
C LEU A 740 41.70 15.87 -12.08
N GLU A 741 41.46 14.99 -11.12
CA GLU A 741 42.27 13.79 -10.86
C GLU A 741 41.48 12.53 -11.24
N LEU A 742 41.79 11.97 -12.41
CA LEU A 742 41.25 10.68 -12.87
C LEU A 742 42.24 9.56 -12.58
N PHE A 743 41.81 8.55 -11.81
CA PHE A 743 42.57 7.33 -11.52
C PHE A 743 41.85 6.11 -12.09
N THR A 744 42.47 5.46 -13.07
CA THR A 744 42.09 4.14 -13.60
C THR A 744 43.15 3.10 -13.20
N PRO A 745 42.93 1.78 -13.41
CA PRO A 745 43.95 0.76 -13.11
C PRO A 745 45.25 0.93 -13.93
N GLY A 746 45.17 1.59 -15.08
CA GLY A 746 46.32 1.82 -15.97
C GLY A 746 46.95 3.22 -15.87
N ALA A 747 46.18 4.25 -15.51
CA ALA A 747 46.60 5.64 -15.61
C ALA A 747 46.14 6.52 -14.44
N TYR A 748 46.99 7.48 -14.06
CA TYR A 748 46.60 8.69 -13.34
C TYR A 748 46.67 9.87 -14.30
N VAL A 749 45.51 10.34 -14.75
CA VAL A 749 45.37 11.51 -15.64
C VAL A 749 45.06 12.73 -14.78
N TYR A 750 45.87 13.77 -14.91
CA TYR A 750 45.79 14.97 -14.09
C TYR A 750 45.59 16.22 -14.97
N MET A 751 44.50 16.95 -14.79
CA MET A 751 44.32 18.28 -15.39
C MET A 751 44.38 19.35 -14.31
N ASN A 752 45.09 20.45 -14.57
CA ASN A 752 45.14 21.59 -13.65
C ASN A 752 45.12 22.91 -14.42
N ASN A 753 43.92 23.47 -14.60
CA ASN A 753 43.71 24.69 -15.38
C ASN A 753 44.07 25.96 -14.58
N ARG A 754 44.32 25.82 -13.26
CA ARG A 754 44.96 26.87 -12.44
C ARG A 754 46.46 26.99 -12.67
N SER A 755 47.15 25.94 -13.13
CA SER A 755 48.61 25.96 -13.34
C SER A 755 49.12 24.83 -14.25
N PRO A 756 49.70 25.13 -15.44
CA PRO A 756 50.36 24.15 -16.31
C PRO A 756 51.76 23.72 -15.81
N ALA A 757 52.06 23.90 -14.52
CA ALA A 757 53.33 23.48 -13.95
C ALA A 757 53.43 21.93 -13.93
N PRO A 758 54.54 21.33 -14.40
CA PRO A 758 54.67 19.87 -14.43
C PRO A 758 54.57 19.20 -13.05
N VAL A 759 53.64 18.26 -12.93
CA VAL A 759 53.40 17.40 -11.75
C VAL A 759 53.59 15.93 -12.17
N ARG A 760 53.95 15.07 -11.20
CA ARG A 760 54.18 13.64 -11.46
C ARG A 760 52.86 12.87 -11.49
N SER A 761 52.31 12.66 -12.68
CA SER A 761 51.13 11.80 -12.93
C SER A 761 51.49 10.59 -13.81
N SER A 762 50.53 10.02 -14.57
CA SER A 762 50.81 9.27 -15.80
C SER A 762 50.71 10.17 -17.04
N VAL A 763 49.69 11.02 -17.11
CA VAL A 763 49.49 12.05 -18.15
C VAL A 763 49.05 13.34 -17.48
N GLN A 764 49.54 14.50 -17.96
CA GLN A 764 49.13 15.81 -17.48
C GLN A 764 48.57 16.67 -18.62
N LEU A 765 47.36 17.19 -18.40
CA LEU A 765 46.59 17.99 -19.34
C LEU A 765 46.42 19.44 -18.82
N TYR A 766 46.16 20.34 -19.76
CA TYR A 766 45.84 21.75 -19.51
C TYR A 766 44.91 22.26 -20.60
N GLU A 767 43.88 23.02 -20.25
CA GLU A 767 42.93 23.57 -21.21
C GLU A 767 42.48 24.99 -20.82
N THR A 768 42.74 25.96 -21.70
CA THR A 768 42.44 27.38 -21.46
C THR A 768 40.97 27.73 -21.64
N ASP A 769 40.25 26.98 -22.49
CA ASP A 769 38.83 27.18 -22.75
C ASP A 769 37.96 26.30 -21.83
N HIS A 770 38.59 25.60 -20.87
CA HIS A 770 38.05 24.60 -19.93
C HIS A 770 37.34 23.37 -20.56
N ARG A 771 37.06 23.41 -21.87
CA ARG A 771 36.29 22.40 -22.62
C ARG A 771 37.17 21.45 -23.42
N PHE A 772 36.94 20.16 -23.24
CA PHE A 772 37.68 19.09 -23.92
C PHE A 772 36.83 17.81 -24.04
N PHE A 773 37.30 16.86 -24.83
CA PHE A 773 36.91 15.45 -24.71
C PHE A 773 38.11 14.64 -24.21
N LEU A 774 37.86 13.48 -23.61
CA LEU A 774 38.89 12.57 -23.10
C LEU A 774 38.46 11.11 -23.25
N GLU A 775 39.22 10.31 -23.96
CA GLU A 775 39.16 8.85 -23.93
C GLU A 775 40.45 8.34 -23.28
N GLN A 776 40.34 7.58 -22.19
CA GLN A 776 41.45 6.99 -21.46
C GLN A 776 41.26 5.48 -21.44
N SER A 777 42.03 4.74 -22.26
CA SER A 777 41.96 3.28 -22.35
C SER A 777 43.32 2.65 -22.01
N ALA A 778 43.38 1.94 -20.88
CA ALA A 778 44.59 1.38 -20.26
C ALA A 778 45.77 2.37 -20.11
N VAL A 779 46.68 2.43 -21.10
CA VAL A 779 47.86 3.33 -21.14
C VAL A 779 47.85 4.29 -22.33
N GLU A 780 46.76 4.31 -23.10
CA GLU A 780 46.52 5.27 -24.17
C GLU A 780 45.55 6.36 -23.71
N THR A 781 45.79 7.59 -24.14
CA THR A 781 44.92 8.75 -23.91
C THR A 781 44.64 9.45 -25.24
N TYR A 782 43.38 9.72 -25.57
CA TYR A 782 43.00 10.53 -26.72
C TYR A 782 42.19 11.73 -26.24
N THR A 783 42.60 12.95 -26.58
CA THR A 783 41.98 14.17 -26.03
C THR A 783 42.21 15.40 -26.93
N SER A 784 41.32 16.39 -26.82
CA SER A 784 41.47 17.71 -27.43
C SER A 784 42.17 18.77 -26.54
N ALA A 785 42.54 18.41 -25.30
CA ALA A 785 43.27 19.27 -24.37
C ALA A 785 44.79 19.33 -24.67
N TYR A 786 45.48 20.37 -24.20
CA TYR A 786 46.94 20.48 -24.36
C TYR A 786 47.69 19.53 -23.43
N VAL A 787 48.66 18.80 -24.00
CA VAL A 787 49.46 17.81 -23.28
C VAL A 787 50.71 18.46 -22.68
N VAL A 788 50.73 18.67 -21.37
CA VAL A 788 51.90 19.21 -20.65
C VAL A 788 53.01 18.16 -20.63
N TRP A 789 52.68 16.95 -20.16
CA TRP A 789 53.63 15.87 -19.90
C TRP A 789 52.93 14.50 -19.90
N TYR A 790 53.69 13.43 -20.17
CA TYR A 790 53.26 12.05 -19.95
C TYR A 790 54.47 11.14 -19.66
N ALA A 791 54.21 10.07 -18.92
CA ALA A 791 55.22 9.13 -18.46
C ALA A 791 55.74 8.20 -19.58
N PRO A 792 56.99 7.71 -19.50
CA PRO A 792 57.48 6.67 -20.40
C PRO A 792 56.63 5.40 -20.31
N GLY A 793 56.09 4.95 -21.44
CA GLY A 793 55.19 3.80 -21.54
C GLY A 793 53.75 4.18 -21.89
N PHE A 794 53.35 5.43 -21.66
CA PHE A 794 52.05 5.95 -22.07
C PHE A 794 52.10 6.51 -23.49
N GLN A 795 50.97 6.40 -24.20
CA GLN A 795 50.75 7.02 -25.50
C GLN A 795 49.66 8.08 -25.37
N VAL A 796 49.88 9.26 -25.93
CA VAL A 796 48.84 10.29 -26.03
C VAL A 796 48.62 10.61 -27.51
N ARG A 797 47.38 10.47 -27.98
CA ARG A 797 46.93 10.96 -29.28
C ARG A 797 46.20 12.28 -29.07
N VAL A 798 46.36 13.20 -30.01
CA VAL A 798 45.52 14.40 -30.11
C VAL A 798 45.03 14.54 -31.55
N PRO A 799 43.76 14.96 -31.78
CA PRO A 799 43.38 15.50 -33.08
C PRO A 799 44.18 16.79 -33.31
N ASN A 800 44.32 17.19 -34.57
CA ASN A 800 45.19 18.31 -34.92
C ASN A 800 44.92 19.62 -34.13
N TYR A 801 45.99 20.35 -33.82
CA TYR A 801 45.97 21.67 -33.18
C TYR A 801 45.44 22.78 -34.13
N LEU A 802 44.31 22.56 -34.79
CA LEU A 802 43.63 23.57 -35.60
C LEU A 802 42.77 24.49 -34.72
N PRO A 803 42.67 25.81 -35.03
CA PRO A 803 41.87 26.75 -34.23
C PRO A 803 40.37 26.44 -34.11
N GLY A 804 39.83 25.52 -34.91
CA GLY A 804 38.45 25.04 -34.82
C GLY A 804 38.26 23.73 -34.03
N ARG A 805 39.34 23.07 -33.59
CA ARG A 805 39.36 21.83 -32.78
C ARG A 805 38.45 20.67 -33.27
N GLN A 806 38.09 20.63 -34.55
CA GLN A 806 37.25 19.57 -35.12
C GLN A 806 38.06 18.27 -35.28
N ASN A 807 37.46 17.12 -34.96
CA ASN A 807 38.08 15.83 -35.26
C ASN A 807 38.05 15.61 -36.79
N THR A 808 39.19 15.82 -37.45
CA THR A 808 39.35 15.63 -38.91
C THR A 808 39.92 14.25 -39.28
N GLY A 809 39.93 13.27 -38.37
CA GLY A 809 40.48 11.92 -38.62
C GLY A 809 41.98 11.87 -38.90
N LEU A 810 42.75 12.84 -38.37
CA LEU A 810 44.21 12.90 -38.49
C LEU A 810 44.82 13.10 -37.10
N ASP A 811 45.13 11.98 -36.45
CA ASP A 811 45.76 11.92 -35.14
C ASP A 811 47.27 12.18 -35.22
N TYR A 812 47.80 12.82 -34.17
CA TYR A 812 49.23 13.05 -33.98
C TYR A 812 49.66 12.47 -32.63
N GLU A 813 50.90 11.95 -32.56
CA GLU A 813 51.56 11.72 -31.26
C GLU A 813 51.60 13.05 -30.49
N GLY A 814 51.11 13.05 -29.25
CA GLY A 814 51.06 14.23 -28.38
C GLY A 814 52.45 14.79 -28.14
N ALA A 815 52.74 15.92 -28.75
CA ALA A 815 53.96 16.69 -28.50
C ALA A 815 53.90 17.29 -27.08
N SER A 816 54.63 16.69 -26.15
CA SER A 816 54.64 17.15 -24.76
C SER A 816 55.63 18.31 -24.60
N VAL A 817 55.12 19.41 -24.03
CA VAL A 817 55.90 20.64 -23.79
C VAL A 817 57.18 20.35 -23.01
N VAL A 818 57.12 19.43 -22.04
CA VAL A 818 58.29 18.97 -21.28
C VAL A 818 59.15 17.98 -22.09
N ARG A 819 58.55 16.90 -22.60
CA ARG A 819 59.30 15.77 -23.20
C ARG A 819 60.06 16.17 -24.46
N ASP A 820 59.46 16.99 -25.33
CA ASP A 820 60.16 17.46 -26.52
C ASP A 820 61.19 18.55 -26.18
N THR A 821 60.98 19.38 -25.14
CA THR A 821 62.03 20.27 -24.63
C THR A 821 63.24 19.48 -24.11
N GLU A 822 63.03 18.37 -23.39
CA GLU A 822 64.10 17.45 -22.98
C GLU A 822 64.74 16.72 -24.17
N ARG A 823 63.96 16.36 -25.20
CA ARG A 823 64.45 15.77 -26.46
C ARG A 823 65.34 16.74 -27.23
N PHE A 824 64.99 18.03 -27.29
CA PHE A 824 65.82 19.07 -27.89
C PHE A 824 67.07 19.38 -27.03
N ALA A 825 66.95 19.40 -25.70
CA ALA A 825 68.08 19.62 -24.80
C ALA A 825 69.11 18.48 -24.86
N SER A 826 68.66 17.23 -24.93
CA SER A 826 69.52 16.04 -24.98
C SER A 826 70.28 15.87 -26.30
N HIS A 827 69.86 16.54 -27.39
CA HIS A 827 70.56 16.55 -28.68
C HIS A 827 71.56 17.72 -28.83
N GLY A 828 71.88 18.42 -27.74
CA GLY A 828 72.61 19.69 -27.70
C GLY A 828 74.10 19.73 -28.10
N HIS A 829 74.58 18.93 -29.05
CA HIS A 829 75.94 19.02 -29.62
C HIS A 829 76.01 18.78 -31.14
N GLY A 830 75.42 19.69 -31.93
CA GLY A 830 75.60 19.76 -33.39
C GLY A 830 75.12 21.09 -33.98
N ASN A 831 75.96 21.77 -34.76
CA ASN A 831 75.61 23.07 -35.36
C ASN A 831 74.72 22.90 -36.61
N GLY A 832 73.62 23.66 -36.69
CA GLY A 832 73.03 24.06 -37.97
C GLY A 832 71.57 23.69 -38.19
N VAL A 833 70.70 24.70 -38.09
CA VAL A 833 69.37 24.87 -38.71
C VAL A 833 68.78 23.62 -39.42
N LEU A 834 67.86 22.93 -38.75
CA LEU A 834 66.81 22.15 -39.40
C LEU A 834 65.47 22.37 -38.66
N LEU A 835 64.49 22.88 -39.39
CA LEU A 835 63.07 22.79 -39.01
C LEU A 835 62.60 21.33 -39.25
N PRO A 836 61.66 20.78 -38.46
CA PRO A 836 61.08 19.47 -38.74
C PRO A 836 60.41 19.47 -40.11
N ALA A 837 60.91 18.66 -41.04
CA ALA A 837 60.35 18.58 -42.39
C ALA A 837 59.07 17.74 -42.37
N MET A 838 57.95 18.34 -42.82
CA MET A 838 56.78 17.57 -43.22
C MET A 838 57.19 16.51 -44.25
N ARG A 839 56.85 15.24 -44.01
CA ARG A 839 56.90 14.20 -45.04
C ARG A 839 55.48 13.71 -45.34
N SER A 840 54.88 14.35 -46.34
CA SER A 840 53.77 13.76 -47.07
C SER A 840 54.19 12.41 -47.68
N GLY A 841 53.26 11.47 -47.74
CA GLY A 841 53.49 10.08 -48.14
C GLY A 841 52.34 9.51 -48.98
N VAL A 842 51.87 10.25 -49.98
CA VAL A 842 50.88 9.79 -50.96
C VAL A 842 51.49 9.89 -52.38
N PRO A 843 51.41 8.84 -53.23
CA PRO A 843 51.84 8.91 -54.62
C PRO A 843 50.94 9.80 -55.49
N GLY A 844 51.45 10.26 -56.64
CA GLY A 844 50.66 10.95 -57.66
C GLY A 844 49.74 10.01 -58.47
N ASP A 845 49.05 10.49 -59.51
CA ASP A 845 49.21 11.77 -60.23
C ASP A 845 47.84 12.35 -60.65
N ALA A 846 47.73 13.69 -60.78
CA ALA A 846 46.90 14.37 -61.80
C ALA A 846 47.11 15.91 -61.79
N GLU A 847 47.93 16.37 -62.73
CA GLU A 847 47.87 17.63 -63.51
C GLU A 847 47.69 19.00 -62.79
N ASP A 848 48.71 19.86 -62.98
CA ASP A 848 48.73 21.29 -62.63
C ASP A 848 47.69 22.13 -63.39
N GLU A 849 47.24 23.25 -62.79
CA GLU A 849 47.28 24.56 -63.45
C GLU A 849 47.25 25.74 -62.45
N ASP A 850 47.89 26.86 -62.84
CA ASP A 850 47.94 28.21 -62.27
C ASP A 850 48.38 28.48 -60.79
N LEU A 851 49.60 29.03 -60.68
CA LEU A 851 50.15 29.86 -59.60
C LEU A 851 50.57 31.24 -60.18
N VAL A 852 51.06 32.18 -59.35
CA VAL A 852 51.54 33.55 -59.68
C VAL A 852 50.38 34.58 -59.80
N GLU A 853 50.35 35.76 -59.18
CA GLU A 853 51.23 36.52 -58.26
C GLU A 853 50.32 37.27 -57.22
N SER A 854 50.66 38.15 -56.27
CA SER A 854 51.83 39.00 -55.95
C SER A 854 51.82 39.45 -54.46
N LEU A 855 52.75 40.34 -54.09
CA LEU A 855 52.81 41.07 -52.81
C LEU A 855 52.59 42.58 -53.04
N GLU A 856 52.23 43.29 -51.94
CA GLU A 856 52.18 44.76 -51.70
C GLU A 856 50.78 45.35 -51.47
N GLY A 857 50.65 46.28 -50.49
CA GLY A 857 49.37 46.97 -50.25
C GLY A 857 49.08 47.61 -48.87
N LEU A 858 50.05 47.92 -48.01
CA LEU A 858 49.80 48.68 -46.76
C LEU A 858 49.58 50.18 -47.02
N PRO A 859 48.66 50.85 -46.30
CA PRO A 859 48.76 52.28 -46.03
C PRO A 859 48.84 52.56 -44.52
N LEU A 860 50.06 52.78 -44.01
CA LEU A 860 50.28 53.45 -42.74
C LEU A 860 49.85 54.93 -42.81
N LYS A 861 49.30 55.46 -41.71
CA LYS A 861 49.34 56.88 -41.39
C LYS A 861 49.81 57.07 -39.96
N LEU A 862 50.79 57.94 -39.78
CA LEU A 862 51.49 58.17 -38.52
C LEU A 862 51.53 59.66 -38.17
N ASP A 863 51.67 59.88 -36.86
CA ASP A 863 52.22 61.05 -36.18
C ASP A 863 51.47 62.39 -36.23
N SER A 864 51.07 62.86 -35.04
CA SER A 864 51.68 64.07 -34.47
C SER A 864 51.64 63.98 -32.94
N SER A 865 52.70 64.45 -32.27
CA SER A 865 52.97 64.18 -30.85
C SER A 865 52.98 65.45 -29.97
N HIS A 866 53.08 65.24 -28.65
CA HIS A 866 53.27 66.24 -27.57
C HIS A 866 52.06 67.12 -27.19
N GLY A 867 51.76 67.24 -25.89
CA GLY A 867 50.82 68.29 -25.43
C GLY A 867 50.52 68.43 -23.94
N GLY A 868 50.37 67.34 -23.18
CA GLY A 868 50.23 67.36 -21.71
C GLY A 868 48.91 67.88 -21.09
N GLY A 869 48.55 67.30 -19.93
CA GLY A 869 47.96 68.08 -18.84
C GLY A 869 46.52 67.79 -18.39
N VAL A 870 46.41 67.07 -17.26
CA VAL A 870 45.51 67.40 -16.11
C VAL A 870 43.98 67.15 -16.22
N ALA A 871 43.46 66.50 -15.17
CA ALA A 871 42.08 66.52 -14.64
C ALA A 871 40.91 65.74 -15.31
N ARG A 872 40.60 64.59 -14.68
CA ARG A 872 39.43 64.35 -13.80
C ARG A 872 37.97 64.39 -14.34
N ALA A 873 37.26 63.31 -13.99
CA ALA A 873 35.84 63.21 -13.57
C ALA A 873 34.73 62.97 -14.62
N GLY A 874 33.88 61.98 -14.29
CA GLY A 874 32.52 61.76 -14.79
C GLY A 874 32.43 60.99 -16.11
N ASN A 875 31.61 59.94 -16.23
CA ASN A 875 30.82 59.19 -15.22
C ASN A 875 30.88 57.70 -15.61
#